data_AF-A0A366KAC9-F1
#
_entry.id   AF-A0A366KAC9-F1
#
_cell.length_a   1.000
_cell.length_b   1.000
_cell.length_c   1.000
_cell.angle_alpha   90.00
_cell.angle_beta   90.00
_cell.angle_gamma   90.00
#
_symmetry.space_group_name_H-M   'P 1'
#
loop_
_entity.id
_entity.type
_entity.pdbx_description
1 polymer ?
#
loop_
_entity_poly.entity_id
_entity_poly.type
_entity_poly.pdbx_seq_one_letter_code
_entity_poly.pdbx_strand_id
1 'polypeptide(L)'
;MRKLSHTRGALGLVLSAAMVLGLSLAGAGTASAAEEQIPAADLEGTTGTLAIKGKGKAMNGHKFTAVRIGTYLNAAHDGSDLTAVAVGTDSAMVAPAEAALTTVTGGPAATGFAGNPVGEVASKWLGFNSTAAGSGNQDTTSNAEKPSAWDGKLRSFVTALAQQSDFQSAIESAPVAQKDQTPATVAADADAELTFNGLAQGLYLVEDTTAPGNTDTQFDTASIPMMLGTPVAATASPSFAGYTKFKGETAAVELGTVMLKNNVPSLSKKVVVDPAKGSSVSIGDYVHYRVTASVPLTTGFPIYKYSITDKPSAGLTVIDPSDATHGVRVYVASDEAGIASSTPVADSKYAASMDASDHHLVVDLTSHIKESDPYEYGKTIFIDYWMQVNDAATSGTVSNGVSLEYSNDPANPPTNNDGTGGSTVINDPDTKDLSNVYFYSFSVQKKAKADGSSLSGAQFQIKDKSTGTSVRFMKVGNPGGVVIPGSYKKAADQSAANTNATDTLEVSDGSYTDAGKLDKGLLKIDGLADGTYTVAETKAPEGFSGTFKPSFDEKIETRVNAGKADASKPLFSNTNDTWGLVAAVSMPVPGVVAAPTAAPNAVDVLNVNSISQLPLTGGAGIFLALLLALLFLAAGICLAVVKRHGSEIQG
;
A
#
# COMPACT_ATOMS: atom_id res chain seq x y z
N MET A 1 -15.28 16.03 15.90
CA MET A 1 -15.23 15.85 14.43
C MET A 1 -15.69 14.42 14.11
N ARG A 2 -16.71 14.30 13.26
CA ARG A 2 -17.47 13.06 13.01
C ARG A 2 -16.55 11.94 12.47
N LYS A 3 -16.46 10.83 13.20
CA LYS A 3 -15.97 9.55 12.66
C LYS A 3 -16.97 9.08 11.61
N LEU A 4 -16.60 9.12 10.33
CA LEU A 4 -17.24 8.28 9.32
C LEU A 4 -16.73 6.86 9.53
N SER A 5 -17.48 6.05 10.27
CA SER A 5 -17.33 4.60 10.22
C SER A 5 -17.84 4.16 8.85
N HIS A 6 -16.93 3.90 7.91
CA HIS A 6 -17.26 3.09 6.75
C HIS A 6 -17.42 1.65 7.22
N THR A 7 -18.62 1.29 7.69
CA THR A 7 -19.09 -0.09 7.72
C THR A 7 -19.17 -0.54 6.26
N ARG A 8 -18.06 -1.05 5.72
CA ARG A 8 -18.04 -1.75 4.44
C ARG A 8 -18.79 -3.04 4.69
N GLY A 9 -20.08 -3.06 4.35
CA GLY A 9 -20.86 -4.28 4.29
C GLY A 9 -20.12 -5.26 3.39
N ALA A 10 -19.72 -6.39 3.96
CA ALA A 10 -19.27 -7.55 3.21
C ALA A 10 -20.46 -8.05 2.39
N LEU A 11 -20.68 -7.44 1.22
CA LEU A 11 -21.60 -7.93 0.21
C LEU A 11 -20.94 -9.15 -0.43
N GLY A 12 -21.48 -10.32 -0.10
CA GLY A 12 -21.10 -11.60 -0.70
C GLY A 12 -21.08 -11.50 -2.23
N LEU A 13 -19.93 -11.86 -2.81
CA LEU A 13 -19.73 -11.90 -4.25
C LEU A 13 -20.38 -13.18 -4.81
N VAL A 14 -21.65 -13.07 -5.18
CA VAL A 14 -22.32 -14.04 -6.07
C VAL A 14 -21.66 -13.96 -7.46
N LEU A 15 -21.09 -15.06 -7.93
CA LEU A 15 -20.64 -15.21 -9.31
C LEU A 15 -21.78 -15.70 -10.21
N SER A 16 -21.72 -15.28 -11.46
CA SER A 16 -22.76 -15.37 -12.46
C SER A 16 -22.86 -16.72 -13.16
N ALA A 17 -23.85 -17.50 -12.76
CA ALA A 17 -24.52 -18.42 -13.66
C ALA A 17 -25.97 -17.94 -13.76
N ALA A 18 -26.40 -17.50 -14.95
CA ALA A 18 -27.83 -17.30 -15.20
C ALA A 18 -28.49 -18.69 -15.12
N MET A 19 -29.51 -18.83 -14.28
CA MET A 19 -30.18 -20.11 -14.03
C MET A 19 -30.74 -20.67 -15.34
N VAL A 20 -30.40 -21.93 -15.67
CA VAL A 20 -31.08 -22.67 -16.75
C VAL A 20 -31.43 -24.04 -16.19
N LEU A 21 -32.72 -24.37 -16.15
CA LEU A 21 -33.23 -25.67 -15.74
C LEU A 21 -33.42 -26.56 -16.97
N GLY A 22 -32.49 -27.49 -17.20
CA GLY A 22 -32.52 -28.46 -18.29
C GLY A 22 -33.41 -29.69 -18.01
N LEU A 23 -34.44 -29.95 -18.81
CA LEU A 23 -35.06 -31.29 -18.86
C LEU A 23 -34.23 -32.22 -19.75
N SER A 24 -33.92 -33.42 -19.26
CA SER A 24 -33.27 -34.46 -20.08
C SER A 24 -34.25 -35.00 -21.13
N LEU A 25 -33.81 -35.15 -22.38
CA LEU A 25 -34.57 -35.75 -23.49
C LEU A 25 -35.08 -37.19 -23.20
N ALA A 26 -34.59 -37.84 -22.13
CA ALA A 26 -34.86 -39.24 -21.81
C ALA A 26 -36.00 -39.48 -20.81
N GLY A 27 -36.74 -38.46 -20.38
CA GLY A 27 -37.81 -38.64 -19.39
C GLY A 27 -38.94 -37.64 -19.58
N ALA A 28 -39.93 -37.99 -20.41
CA ALA A 28 -41.24 -37.35 -20.42
C ALA A 28 -41.94 -37.61 -19.07
N GLY A 29 -41.60 -36.83 -18.05
CA GLY A 29 -42.38 -36.72 -16.83
C GLY A 29 -43.72 -36.09 -17.17
N THR A 30 -44.79 -36.65 -16.62
CA THR A 30 -46.19 -36.26 -16.89
C THR A 30 -46.39 -34.75 -16.73
N ALA A 31 -46.53 -34.04 -17.85
CA ALA A 31 -46.95 -32.65 -17.85
C ALA A 31 -48.27 -32.52 -17.07
N SER A 32 -48.30 -31.64 -16.07
CA SER A 32 -49.57 -31.28 -15.45
C SER A 32 -50.41 -30.51 -16.48
N ALA A 33 -51.73 -30.63 -16.44
CA ALA A 33 -52.65 -30.00 -17.40
C ALA A 33 -52.61 -28.45 -17.46
N ALA A 34 -51.70 -27.80 -16.73
CA ALA A 34 -51.54 -26.34 -16.65
C ALA A 34 -50.24 -25.80 -17.30
N GLU A 35 -49.41 -26.67 -17.91
CA GLU A 35 -48.10 -26.28 -18.46
C GLU A 35 -48.12 -26.32 -19.99
N GLU A 36 -47.88 -25.17 -20.63
CA GLU A 36 -47.88 -25.02 -22.09
C GLU A 36 -46.47 -25.19 -22.64
N GLN A 37 -46.36 -25.83 -23.82
CA GLN A 37 -45.09 -26.17 -24.44
C GLN A 37 -44.77 -25.22 -25.59
N ILE A 38 -43.52 -24.77 -25.64
CA ILE A 38 -42.93 -24.05 -26.76
C ILE A 38 -42.09 -25.06 -27.56
N PRO A 39 -42.57 -25.50 -28.74
CA PRO A 39 -41.85 -26.48 -29.56
C PRO A 39 -40.59 -25.88 -30.21
N ALA A 40 -39.67 -26.75 -30.63
CA ALA A 40 -38.43 -26.36 -31.31
C ALA A 40 -38.64 -25.36 -32.44
N ALA A 41 -39.64 -25.60 -33.29
CA ALA A 41 -39.93 -24.79 -34.48
C ALA A 41 -40.28 -23.32 -34.15
N ASP A 42 -40.82 -23.06 -32.96
CA ASP A 42 -41.18 -21.72 -32.50
C ASP A 42 -39.97 -20.98 -31.88
N LEU A 43 -39.02 -21.76 -31.36
CA LEU A 43 -37.73 -21.24 -30.88
C LEU A 43 -36.78 -20.96 -32.05
N GLU A 44 -36.82 -21.80 -33.09
CA GLU A 44 -36.05 -21.69 -34.33
C GLU A 44 -36.47 -20.43 -35.12
N GLY A 45 -35.55 -19.45 -35.23
CA GLY A 45 -35.78 -18.21 -35.98
C GLY A 45 -36.20 -17.01 -35.12
N THR A 46 -36.44 -17.21 -33.83
CA THR A 46 -36.60 -16.13 -32.88
C THR A 46 -35.23 -15.73 -32.29
N THR A 47 -35.03 -14.43 -32.05
CA THR A 47 -33.79 -13.90 -31.50
C THR A 47 -33.95 -13.44 -30.06
N GLY A 48 -32.92 -13.60 -29.24
CA GLY A 48 -32.81 -13.08 -27.88
C GLY A 48 -31.71 -12.04 -27.71
N THR A 49 -31.54 -11.63 -26.46
CA THR A 49 -30.50 -10.67 -26.03
C THR A 49 -29.68 -11.25 -24.89
N LEU A 50 -28.46 -10.75 -24.75
CA LEU A 50 -27.63 -10.92 -23.56
C LEU A 50 -27.15 -9.54 -23.10
N ALA A 51 -27.11 -9.30 -21.80
CA ALA A 51 -26.71 -8.05 -21.18
C ALA A 51 -25.66 -8.31 -20.09
N ILE A 52 -24.52 -7.63 -20.20
CA ILE A 52 -23.49 -7.55 -19.15
C ILE A 52 -23.63 -6.19 -18.48
N LYS A 53 -23.92 -6.18 -17.18
CA LYS A 53 -24.11 -4.98 -16.38
C LYS A 53 -23.03 -4.88 -15.31
N GLY A 54 -22.57 -3.68 -15.01
CA GLY A 54 -21.54 -3.46 -13.99
C GLY A 54 -21.34 -1.99 -13.67
N LYS A 55 -20.27 -1.66 -12.95
CA LYS A 55 -19.85 -0.27 -12.75
C LYS A 55 -18.85 0.14 -13.82
N GLY A 56 -18.79 1.42 -14.15
CA GLY A 56 -17.83 1.96 -15.11
C GLY A 56 -16.40 1.49 -14.89
N LYS A 57 -15.91 1.48 -13.63
CA LYS A 57 -14.57 1.00 -13.28
C LYS A 57 -14.29 -0.47 -13.64
N ALA A 58 -15.31 -1.32 -13.64
CA ALA A 58 -15.19 -2.75 -13.97
C ALA A 58 -15.48 -3.05 -15.45
N MET A 59 -16.12 -2.13 -16.17
CA MET A 59 -16.63 -2.38 -17.53
C MET A 59 -15.90 -1.56 -18.59
N ASN A 60 -15.47 -0.34 -18.27
CA ASN A 60 -14.93 0.60 -19.25
C ASN A 60 -13.73 -0.01 -19.99
N GLY A 61 -13.83 -0.03 -21.32
CA GLY A 61 -12.80 -0.50 -22.25
C GLY A 61 -12.49 -2.00 -22.22
N HIS A 62 -13.26 -2.80 -21.47
CA HIS A 62 -13.31 -4.24 -21.67
C HIS A 62 -13.99 -4.60 -22.99
N LYS A 63 -13.59 -5.71 -23.60
CA LYS A 63 -14.19 -6.27 -24.81
C LYS A 63 -14.76 -7.65 -24.52
N PHE A 64 -15.97 -7.91 -24.97
CA PHE A 64 -16.63 -9.20 -24.72
C PHE A 64 -17.02 -9.87 -26.03
N THR A 65 -16.80 -11.18 -26.09
CA THR A 65 -17.25 -12.02 -27.20
C THR A 65 -18.22 -13.08 -26.71
N ALA A 66 -19.37 -13.22 -27.37
CA ALA A 66 -20.38 -14.23 -27.05
C ALA A 66 -20.37 -15.36 -28.09
N VAL A 67 -20.22 -16.61 -27.65
CA VAL A 67 -20.28 -17.81 -28.51
C VAL A 67 -21.41 -18.72 -28.05
N ARG A 68 -22.30 -19.10 -28.97
CA ARG A 68 -23.38 -20.03 -28.66
C ARG A 68 -22.80 -21.44 -28.49
N ILE A 69 -23.08 -22.05 -27.33
CA ILE A 69 -22.64 -23.41 -26.99
C ILE A 69 -23.79 -24.42 -27.01
N GLY A 70 -25.03 -23.95 -26.90
CA GLY A 70 -26.20 -24.82 -26.96
C GLY A 70 -27.45 -24.15 -27.53
N THR A 71 -28.30 -24.96 -28.14
CA THR A 71 -29.56 -24.57 -28.75
C THR A 71 -30.72 -25.00 -27.86
N TYR A 72 -31.73 -24.15 -27.70
CA TYR A 72 -32.97 -24.56 -27.02
C TYR A 72 -33.80 -25.47 -27.93
N LEU A 73 -34.12 -26.67 -27.45
CA LEU A 73 -34.84 -27.70 -28.20
C LEU A 73 -36.36 -27.64 -27.97
N ASN A 74 -36.76 -27.27 -26.76
CA ASN A 74 -38.13 -26.96 -26.39
C ASN A 74 -38.11 -26.23 -25.05
N ALA A 75 -39.23 -25.60 -24.71
CA ALA A 75 -39.42 -25.00 -23.40
C ALA A 75 -40.86 -25.23 -22.92
N ALA A 76 -41.06 -25.02 -21.64
CA ALA A 76 -42.36 -25.12 -21.00
C ALA A 76 -42.58 -23.89 -20.10
N HIS A 77 -43.82 -23.42 -20.02
CA HIS A 77 -44.20 -22.31 -19.14
C HIS A 77 -45.58 -22.53 -18.50
N ASP A 78 -45.85 -21.81 -17.41
CA ASP A 78 -47.15 -21.81 -16.73
C ASP A 78 -47.96 -20.52 -16.93
N GLY A 79 -47.53 -19.70 -17.89
CA GLY A 79 -48.21 -18.49 -18.33
C GLY A 79 -47.31 -17.26 -18.22
N SER A 80 -46.71 -17.04 -17.04
CA SER A 80 -45.77 -15.92 -16.82
C SER A 80 -44.31 -16.34 -16.75
N ASP A 81 -44.03 -17.56 -16.27
CA ASP A 81 -42.66 -18.01 -16.01
C ASP A 81 -42.35 -19.34 -16.73
N LEU A 82 -41.07 -19.55 -17.05
CA LEU A 82 -40.59 -20.82 -17.56
C LEU A 82 -40.62 -21.87 -16.46
N THR A 83 -41.07 -23.06 -16.78
CA THR A 83 -41.01 -24.22 -15.90
C THR A 83 -39.86 -25.15 -16.30
N ALA A 84 -39.48 -25.16 -17.58
CA ALA A 84 -38.32 -25.91 -18.08
C ALA A 84 -37.82 -25.41 -19.44
N VAL A 85 -36.56 -25.68 -19.77
CA VAL A 85 -35.98 -25.50 -21.11
C VAL A 85 -35.09 -26.70 -21.43
N ALA A 86 -35.32 -27.43 -22.52
CA ALA A 86 -34.41 -28.47 -22.98
C ALA A 86 -33.28 -27.86 -23.81
N VAL A 87 -32.03 -28.27 -23.54
CA VAL A 87 -30.83 -27.74 -24.22
C VAL A 87 -30.13 -28.86 -24.99
N GLY A 88 -29.86 -28.59 -26.27
CA GLY A 88 -28.98 -29.38 -27.13
C GLY A 88 -27.61 -28.73 -27.24
N THR A 89 -26.59 -29.51 -27.58
CA THR A 89 -25.23 -29.00 -27.83
C THR A 89 -25.11 -28.63 -29.30
N ASP A 90 -24.60 -27.43 -29.59
CA ASP A 90 -24.34 -27.01 -30.96
C ASP A 90 -23.28 -27.93 -31.59
N SER A 91 -23.45 -28.29 -32.87
CA SER A 91 -22.62 -29.32 -33.53
C SER A 91 -21.13 -29.00 -33.48
N ALA A 92 -20.75 -27.74 -33.65
CA ALA A 92 -19.36 -27.26 -33.55
C ALA A 92 -18.79 -27.33 -32.12
N MET A 93 -19.66 -27.48 -31.10
CA MET A 93 -19.31 -27.43 -29.69
C MET A 93 -19.33 -28.80 -29.02
N VAL A 94 -19.78 -29.86 -29.70
CA VAL A 94 -19.86 -31.22 -29.13
C VAL A 94 -18.49 -31.70 -28.65
N ALA A 95 -17.48 -31.72 -29.54
CA ALA A 95 -16.14 -32.20 -29.19
C ALA A 95 -15.46 -31.39 -28.06
N PRO A 96 -15.38 -30.04 -28.13
CA PRO A 96 -14.75 -29.27 -27.05
C PRO A 96 -15.55 -29.36 -25.74
N ALA A 97 -16.88 -29.44 -25.78
CA ALA A 97 -17.69 -29.62 -24.59
C ALA A 97 -17.55 -31.03 -23.98
N GLU A 98 -17.39 -32.10 -24.78
CA GLU A 98 -17.09 -33.44 -24.27
C GLU A 98 -15.72 -33.49 -23.59
N ALA A 99 -14.71 -32.83 -24.16
CA ALA A 99 -13.38 -32.71 -23.55
C ALA A 99 -13.42 -31.95 -22.21
N ALA A 100 -14.13 -30.81 -22.18
CA ALA A 100 -14.34 -30.03 -20.96
C ALA A 100 -15.11 -30.82 -19.89
N LEU A 101 -16.18 -31.52 -20.29
CA LEU A 101 -16.97 -32.37 -19.39
C LEU A 101 -16.10 -33.48 -18.79
N THR A 102 -15.32 -34.17 -19.62
CA THR A 102 -14.41 -35.25 -19.19
C THR A 102 -13.36 -34.73 -18.21
N THR A 103 -12.85 -33.52 -18.42
CA THR A 103 -11.91 -32.86 -17.48
C THR A 103 -12.52 -32.72 -16.08
N VAL A 104 -13.82 -32.44 -15.98
CA VAL A 104 -14.51 -32.21 -14.71
C VAL A 104 -15.02 -33.51 -14.07
N THR A 105 -15.53 -34.46 -14.86
CA THR A 105 -16.19 -35.68 -14.36
C THR A 105 -15.30 -36.91 -14.36
N GLY A 106 -14.18 -36.89 -15.09
CA GLY A 106 -13.32 -38.04 -15.33
C GLY A 106 -13.88 -39.05 -16.33
N GLY A 107 -14.96 -38.72 -17.06
CA GLY A 107 -15.58 -39.63 -18.02
C GLY A 107 -16.48 -38.93 -19.04
N PRO A 108 -16.96 -39.67 -20.07
CA PRO A 108 -17.82 -39.11 -21.10
C PRO A 108 -19.19 -38.71 -20.53
N ALA A 109 -19.98 -38.00 -21.36
CA ALA A 109 -21.36 -37.71 -21.04
C ALA A 109 -22.14 -38.98 -20.67
N ALA A 110 -23.05 -38.86 -19.71
CA ALA A 110 -23.91 -39.96 -19.30
C ALA A 110 -24.72 -40.48 -20.50
N THR A 111 -25.09 -41.76 -20.50
CA THR A 111 -25.75 -42.42 -21.65
C THR A 111 -27.00 -41.69 -22.17
N GLY A 112 -27.76 -41.02 -21.29
CA GLY A 112 -28.92 -40.20 -21.66
C GLY A 112 -28.60 -38.84 -22.32
N PHE A 113 -27.33 -38.49 -22.42
CA PHE A 113 -26.79 -37.24 -22.97
C PHE A 113 -25.66 -37.50 -23.98
N ALA A 114 -25.56 -38.69 -24.56
CA ALA A 114 -24.55 -39.00 -25.56
C ALA A 114 -24.64 -38.00 -26.74
N GLY A 115 -23.52 -37.34 -27.09
CA GLY A 115 -23.47 -36.27 -28.08
C GLY A 115 -24.16 -34.96 -27.66
N ASN A 116 -24.57 -34.83 -26.39
CA ASN A 116 -25.19 -33.64 -25.82
C ASN A 116 -24.57 -33.22 -24.46
N PRO A 117 -23.25 -32.97 -24.39
CA PRO A 117 -22.58 -32.59 -23.14
C PRO A 117 -23.13 -31.29 -22.51
N VAL A 118 -23.47 -30.28 -23.30
CA VAL A 118 -24.02 -29.00 -22.80
C VAL A 118 -25.43 -29.21 -22.23
N GLY A 119 -26.23 -30.09 -22.82
CA GLY A 119 -27.52 -30.50 -22.26
C GLY A 119 -27.36 -31.21 -20.91
N GLU A 120 -26.32 -32.03 -20.73
CA GLU A 120 -26.03 -32.64 -19.43
C GLU A 120 -25.70 -31.59 -18.37
N VAL A 121 -24.84 -30.62 -18.71
CA VAL A 121 -24.48 -29.51 -17.83
C VAL A 121 -25.72 -28.71 -17.43
N ALA A 122 -26.55 -28.31 -18.40
CA ALA A 122 -27.78 -27.56 -18.16
C ALA A 122 -28.80 -28.34 -17.31
N SER A 123 -28.84 -29.68 -17.43
CA SER A 123 -29.74 -30.52 -16.65
C SER A 123 -29.24 -30.82 -15.24
N LYS A 124 -27.92 -30.97 -15.06
CA LYS A 124 -27.37 -31.54 -13.82
C LYS A 124 -26.59 -30.54 -12.97
N TRP A 125 -26.09 -29.44 -13.51
CA TRP A 125 -25.20 -28.51 -12.77
C TRP A 125 -25.83 -27.14 -12.65
N LEU A 126 -26.83 -27.08 -11.78
CA LEU A 126 -27.66 -25.89 -11.59
C LEU A 126 -26.93 -24.82 -10.75
N GLY A 127 -25.87 -25.20 -10.04
CA GLY A 127 -25.04 -24.31 -9.24
C GLY A 127 -25.63 -23.92 -7.88
N PHE A 128 -26.91 -24.18 -7.60
CA PHE A 128 -27.54 -23.90 -6.30
C PHE A 128 -28.23 -25.13 -5.70
N ASN A 129 -28.63 -25.05 -4.43
CA ASN A 129 -29.38 -26.13 -3.77
C ASN A 129 -30.84 -26.13 -4.25
N SER A 130 -31.17 -26.97 -5.23
CA SER A 130 -32.55 -27.16 -5.68
C SER A 130 -33.31 -28.05 -4.68
N THR A 131 -34.46 -27.57 -4.18
CA THR A 131 -35.37 -28.33 -3.31
C THR A 131 -36.28 -29.30 -4.08
N ALA A 132 -36.17 -29.36 -5.41
CA ALA A 132 -36.95 -30.29 -6.23
C ALA A 132 -36.49 -31.74 -6.02
N ALA A 133 -37.39 -32.58 -5.49
CA ALA A 133 -37.14 -34.00 -5.29
C ALA A 133 -36.88 -34.69 -6.65
N GLY A 134 -35.75 -35.38 -6.77
CA GLY A 134 -35.36 -36.09 -8.01
C GLY A 134 -34.57 -35.26 -9.04
N SER A 135 -34.15 -34.04 -8.70
CA SER A 135 -33.48 -33.09 -9.63
C SER A 135 -32.19 -33.61 -10.26
N GLY A 136 -31.55 -34.65 -9.70
CA GLY A 136 -30.27 -35.15 -10.19
C GLY A 136 -29.15 -34.10 -10.15
N ASN A 137 -29.35 -32.98 -9.44
CA ASN A 137 -28.38 -31.89 -9.38
C ASN A 137 -27.08 -32.37 -8.71
N GLN A 138 -25.97 -32.22 -9.43
CA GLN A 138 -24.65 -32.65 -9.01
C GLN A 138 -23.69 -31.48 -8.71
N ASP A 139 -24.20 -30.24 -8.77
CA ASP A 139 -23.48 -29.02 -8.41
C ASP A 139 -24.39 -28.11 -7.55
N THR A 140 -24.13 -28.08 -6.25
CA THR A 140 -24.87 -27.27 -5.27
C THR A 140 -24.02 -26.13 -4.71
N THR A 141 -22.80 -25.96 -5.20
CA THR A 141 -21.79 -25.06 -4.61
C THR A 141 -21.45 -23.88 -5.52
N SER A 142 -21.55 -23.98 -6.85
CA SER A 142 -21.15 -22.89 -7.78
C SER A 142 -21.85 -21.52 -7.56
N ASN A 143 -22.97 -21.49 -6.84
CA ASN A 143 -23.79 -20.30 -6.54
C ASN A 143 -24.11 -20.16 -5.03
N ALA A 144 -23.39 -20.88 -4.15
CA ALA A 144 -23.61 -20.77 -2.71
C ALA A 144 -22.99 -19.47 -2.17
N GLU A 145 -23.64 -18.74 -1.26
CA GLU A 145 -23.06 -17.56 -0.58
C GLU A 145 -21.93 -17.89 0.43
N LYS A 146 -21.23 -19.02 0.24
CA LYS A 146 -20.27 -19.60 1.20
C LYS A 146 -18.82 -19.50 0.69
N PRO A 147 -17.81 -19.62 1.57
CA PRO A 147 -16.40 -19.70 1.16
C PRO A 147 -16.06 -20.87 0.22
N SER A 148 -16.98 -21.82 0.03
CA SER A 148 -16.89 -22.92 -0.95
C SER A 148 -17.65 -22.65 -2.26
N ALA A 149 -18.13 -21.41 -2.49
CA ALA A 149 -18.79 -20.98 -3.73
C ALA A 149 -17.92 -21.14 -4.99
N TRP A 150 -16.64 -21.37 -4.76
CA TRP A 150 -15.57 -21.17 -5.70
C TRP A 150 -15.05 -22.47 -6.33
N ASP A 151 -15.57 -23.64 -5.89
CA ASP A 151 -15.16 -24.99 -6.32
C ASP A 151 -16.37 -25.84 -6.76
N GLY A 152 -16.94 -25.49 -7.93
CA GLY A 152 -18.14 -26.15 -8.43
C GLY A 152 -17.99 -26.60 -9.89
N LYS A 153 -18.70 -27.68 -10.24
CA LYS A 153 -18.54 -28.38 -11.52
C LYS A 153 -18.87 -27.50 -12.72
N LEU A 154 -19.91 -26.67 -12.62
CA LEU A 154 -20.28 -25.74 -13.69
C LEU A 154 -19.14 -24.78 -14.00
N ARG A 155 -18.52 -24.19 -12.97
CA ARG A 155 -17.37 -23.30 -13.13
C ARG A 155 -16.21 -24.02 -13.80
N SER A 156 -15.82 -25.19 -13.28
CA SER A 156 -14.71 -25.96 -13.83
C SER A 156 -14.95 -26.33 -15.31
N PHE A 157 -16.20 -26.60 -15.67
CA PHE A 157 -16.57 -26.89 -17.06
C PHE A 157 -16.45 -25.69 -17.97
N VAL A 158 -17.01 -24.54 -17.59
CA VAL A 158 -16.92 -23.34 -18.44
C VAL A 158 -15.46 -22.88 -18.59
N THR A 159 -14.65 -23.01 -17.53
CA THR A 159 -13.21 -22.74 -17.59
C THR A 159 -12.48 -23.72 -18.51
N ALA A 160 -12.78 -25.02 -18.43
CA ALA A 160 -12.16 -26.03 -19.30
C ALA A 160 -12.60 -25.90 -20.76
N LEU A 161 -13.86 -25.52 -21.00
CA LEU A 161 -14.41 -25.27 -22.34
C LEU A 161 -13.76 -24.05 -22.99
N ALA A 162 -13.63 -22.96 -22.24
CA ALA A 162 -12.94 -21.75 -22.66
C ALA A 162 -11.53 -22.03 -23.18
N GLN A 163 -10.81 -22.96 -22.55
CA GLN A 163 -9.43 -23.31 -22.92
C GLN A 163 -9.29 -24.23 -24.15
N GLN A 164 -10.40 -24.76 -24.69
CA GLN A 164 -10.32 -25.63 -25.87
C GLN A 164 -9.95 -24.84 -27.13
N SER A 165 -9.04 -25.37 -27.94
CA SER A 165 -8.61 -24.72 -29.19
C SER A 165 -9.76 -24.44 -30.16
N ASP A 166 -10.74 -25.34 -30.21
CA ASP A 166 -11.90 -25.21 -31.09
C ASP A 166 -12.84 -24.10 -30.59
N PHE A 167 -12.96 -23.93 -29.27
CA PHE A 167 -13.71 -22.82 -28.68
C PHE A 167 -13.00 -21.49 -28.91
N GLN A 168 -11.68 -21.42 -28.74
CA GLN A 168 -10.87 -20.24 -29.07
C GLN A 168 -11.00 -19.86 -30.56
N SER A 169 -11.03 -20.85 -31.46
CA SER A 169 -11.30 -20.62 -32.88
C SER A 169 -12.71 -20.07 -33.14
N ALA A 170 -13.69 -20.48 -32.34
CA ALA A 170 -15.05 -19.94 -32.40
C ALA A 170 -15.14 -18.48 -31.91
N ILE A 171 -14.36 -18.10 -30.89
CA ILE A 171 -14.20 -16.71 -30.47
C ILE A 171 -13.63 -15.86 -31.63
N GLU A 172 -12.58 -16.35 -32.28
CA GLU A 172 -11.93 -15.64 -33.39
C GLU A 172 -12.85 -15.49 -34.62
N SER A 173 -13.73 -16.47 -34.87
CA SER A 173 -14.65 -16.48 -36.01
C SER A 173 -16.06 -15.98 -35.68
N ALA A 174 -16.30 -15.50 -34.45
CA ALA A 174 -17.60 -15.01 -34.02
C ALA A 174 -18.11 -13.86 -34.93
N PRO A 175 -19.43 -13.80 -35.22
CA PRO A 175 -20.01 -12.70 -35.99
C PRO A 175 -19.71 -11.33 -35.38
N VAL A 176 -19.64 -10.28 -36.21
CA VAL A 176 -19.31 -8.90 -35.75
C VAL A 176 -20.24 -8.42 -34.64
N ALA A 177 -21.52 -8.77 -34.66
CA ALA A 177 -22.47 -8.40 -33.60
C ALA A 177 -22.23 -9.11 -32.25
N GLN A 178 -21.37 -10.13 -32.24
CA GLN A 178 -21.06 -10.99 -31.10
C GLN A 178 -19.60 -10.86 -30.66
N LYS A 179 -18.70 -10.39 -31.54
CA LYS A 179 -17.26 -10.36 -31.31
C LYS A 179 -16.76 -9.01 -30.84
N ASP A 180 -15.87 -9.02 -29.84
CA ASP A 180 -15.12 -7.86 -29.32
C ASP A 180 -16.01 -6.65 -28.99
N GLN A 181 -17.24 -6.89 -28.54
CA GLN A 181 -18.19 -5.83 -28.23
C GLN A 181 -17.73 -5.07 -26.99
N THR A 182 -17.81 -3.74 -27.04
CA THR A 182 -17.31 -2.86 -25.97
C THR A 182 -18.48 -2.09 -25.35
N PRO A 183 -18.60 -2.02 -24.01
CA PRO A 183 -19.60 -1.18 -23.36
C PRO A 183 -19.31 0.31 -23.61
N ALA A 184 -20.35 1.14 -23.50
CA ALA A 184 -20.17 2.59 -23.52
C ALA A 184 -19.32 3.05 -22.32
N THR A 185 -18.37 3.97 -22.55
CA THR A 185 -17.58 4.55 -21.46
C THR A 185 -18.44 5.46 -20.59
N VAL A 186 -18.49 5.19 -19.30
CA VAL A 186 -19.21 6.00 -18.30
C VAL A 186 -18.28 6.41 -17.14
N ALA A 187 -18.76 7.24 -16.22
CA ALA A 187 -17.98 7.55 -15.00
C ALA A 187 -17.73 6.29 -14.15
N ALA A 188 -16.62 6.24 -13.41
CA ALA A 188 -16.15 5.04 -12.69
C ALA A 188 -17.21 4.37 -11.79
N ASP A 189 -18.04 5.16 -11.10
CA ASP A 189 -19.09 4.66 -10.19
C ASP A 189 -20.50 4.62 -10.80
N ALA A 190 -20.65 5.08 -12.05
CA ALA A 190 -21.91 5.00 -12.79
C ALA A 190 -22.18 3.55 -13.23
N ASP A 191 -23.46 3.22 -13.41
CA ASP A 191 -23.87 1.95 -13.98
C ASP A 191 -23.52 1.92 -15.48
N ALA A 192 -22.94 0.80 -15.91
CA ALA A 192 -22.54 0.52 -17.27
C ALA A 192 -23.23 -0.77 -17.74
N GLU A 193 -23.56 -0.83 -19.04
CA GLU A 193 -24.20 -1.98 -19.65
C GLU A 193 -23.65 -2.21 -21.06
N LEU A 194 -23.45 -3.48 -21.41
CA LEU A 194 -23.23 -3.95 -22.77
C LEU A 194 -24.36 -4.93 -23.12
N THR A 195 -25.02 -4.74 -24.27
CA THR A 195 -26.06 -5.63 -24.74
C THR A 195 -25.71 -6.23 -26.10
N PHE A 196 -25.67 -7.56 -26.17
CA PHE A 196 -25.68 -8.32 -27.41
C PHE A 196 -27.13 -8.49 -27.89
N ASN A 197 -27.41 -8.06 -29.12
CA ASN A 197 -28.75 -8.07 -29.69
C ASN A 197 -28.82 -9.02 -30.90
N GLY A 198 -30.03 -9.52 -31.20
CA GLY A 198 -30.27 -10.35 -32.39
C GLY A 198 -29.58 -11.72 -32.33
N LEU A 199 -29.34 -12.22 -31.12
CA LEU A 199 -28.71 -13.54 -30.92
C LEU A 199 -29.73 -14.63 -31.21
N ALA A 200 -29.34 -15.71 -31.89
CA ALA A 200 -30.21 -16.89 -31.94
C ALA A 200 -30.44 -17.40 -30.51
N GLN A 201 -31.67 -17.79 -30.16
CA GLN A 201 -31.95 -18.25 -28.80
C GLN A 201 -31.12 -19.47 -28.42
N GLY A 202 -30.63 -19.50 -27.19
CA GLY A 202 -29.79 -20.58 -26.71
C GLY A 202 -28.91 -20.22 -25.53
N LEU A 203 -27.98 -21.14 -25.22
CA LEU A 203 -26.97 -20.99 -24.19
C LEU A 203 -25.67 -20.49 -24.81
N TYR A 204 -25.09 -19.45 -24.22
CA TYR A 204 -23.86 -18.81 -24.67
C TYR A 204 -22.80 -18.86 -23.58
N LEU A 205 -21.55 -18.97 -24.01
CA LEU A 205 -20.40 -18.62 -23.20
C LEU A 205 -19.88 -17.25 -23.66
N VAL A 206 -19.74 -16.32 -22.73
CA VAL A 206 -19.27 -14.96 -22.96
C VAL A 206 -17.89 -14.81 -22.34
N GLU A 207 -16.89 -14.49 -23.17
CA GLU A 207 -15.49 -14.31 -22.80
C GLU A 207 -15.13 -12.83 -22.75
N ASP A 208 -14.30 -12.45 -21.78
CA ASP A 208 -13.57 -11.19 -21.82
C ASP A 208 -12.35 -11.36 -22.74
N THR A 209 -12.36 -10.65 -23.85
CA THR A 209 -11.40 -10.73 -24.96
C THR A 209 -10.48 -9.50 -24.99
N THR A 210 -10.43 -8.77 -23.89
CA THR A 210 -9.56 -7.61 -23.73
C THR A 210 -8.10 -8.02 -23.85
N ALA A 211 -7.33 -7.36 -24.73
CA ALA A 211 -5.92 -7.68 -24.93
C ALA A 211 -5.10 -7.44 -23.64
N PRO A 212 -4.16 -8.33 -23.29
CA PRO A 212 -3.26 -8.12 -22.16
C PRO A 212 -2.44 -6.84 -22.31
N GLY A 213 -2.24 -6.10 -21.22
CA GLY A 213 -1.27 -4.98 -21.17
C GLY A 213 -1.71 -3.68 -21.84
N ASN A 214 -3.02 -3.42 -22.02
CA ASN A 214 -3.47 -2.09 -22.44
C ASN A 214 -3.21 -1.06 -21.32
N THR A 215 -2.15 -0.26 -21.49
CA THR A 215 -1.58 0.65 -20.46
C THR A 215 -2.38 1.94 -20.24
N ASP A 216 -3.45 2.20 -21.00
CA ASP A 216 -4.07 3.53 -21.06
C ASP A 216 -5.23 3.74 -20.07
N THR A 217 -5.74 2.69 -19.42
CA THR A 217 -6.67 2.85 -18.28
C THR A 217 -6.49 1.75 -17.25
N GLN A 218 -6.76 2.06 -15.98
CA GLN A 218 -6.94 1.11 -14.89
C GLN A 218 -7.99 0.06 -15.29
N PHE A 219 -7.59 -1.01 -15.98
CA PHE A 219 -8.49 -2.12 -16.28
C PHE A 219 -8.48 -3.06 -15.08
N ASP A 220 -9.49 -2.87 -14.24
CA ASP A 220 -9.83 -3.69 -13.09
C ASP A 220 -10.08 -5.12 -13.58
N THR A 221 -9.15 -6.05 -13.33
CA THR A 221 -9.24 -7.53 -13.48
C THR A 221 -10.20 -8.08 -14.56
N ALA A 222 -9.67 -8.71 -15.62
CA ALA A 222 -10.45 -9.37 -16.66
C ALA A 222 -11.42 -10.41 -16.07
N SER A 223 -12.61 -10.49 -16.65
CA SER A 223 -13.65 -11.38 -16.15
C SER A 223 -13.34 -12.83 -16.50
N ILE A 224 -13.76 -13.74 -15.63
CA ILE A 224 -13.80 -15.17 -15.95
C ILE A 224 -14.89 -15.48 -16.99
N PRO A 225 -14.85 -16.64 -17.68
CA PRO A 225 -15.91 -17.04 -18.61
C PRO A 225 -17.30 -17.05 -17.96
N MET A 226 -18.29 -16.47 -18.65
CA MET A 226 -19.66 -16.33 -18.15
C MET A 226 -20.65 -17.12 -19.01
N MET A 227 -21.39 -18.06 -18.42
CA MET A 227 -22.42 -18.81 -19.13
C MET A 227 -23.80 -18.17 -18.93
N LEU A 228 -24.46 -17.81 -20.03
CA LEU A 228 -25.76 -17.16 -20.04
C LEU A 228 -26.73 -17.83 -21.02
N GLY A 229 -27.96 -18.06 -20.59
CA GLY A 229 -29.06 -18.36 -21.50
C GLY A 229 -29.75 -17.08 -21.94
N THR A 230 -30.10 -16.95 -23.22
CA THR A 230 -31.00 -15.86 -23.66
C THR A 230 -32.39 -16.02 -23.04
N PRO A 231 -33.21 -14.96 -22.97
CA PRO A 231 -34.65 -15.09 -22.77
C PRO A 231 -35.26 -16.06 -23.79
N VAL A 232 -36.38 -16.69 -23.41
CA VAL A 232 -37.09 -17.68 -24.25
C VAL A 232 -38.36 -17.05 -24.83
N ALA A 233 -38.59 -17.13 -26.13
CA ALA A 233 -39.77 -16.61 -26.79
C ALA A 233 -40.22 -17.57 -27.91
N ALA A 234 -41.54 -17.78 -28.00
CA ALA A 234 -42.18 -18.62 -29.01
C ALA A 234 -42.37 -17.91 -30.37
N THR A 235 -42.34 -16.59 -30.39
CA THR A 235 -42.39 -15.80 -31.62
C THR A 235 -41.58 -14.51 -31.44
N ALA A 236 -40.87 -14.08 -32.49
CA ALA A 236 -40.23 -12.78 -32.52
C ALA A 236 -41.29 -11.67 -32.54
N SER A 237 -41.67 -11.18 -31.35
CA SER A 237 -42.65 -10.10 -31.19
C SER A 237 -42.01 -8.90 -30.47
N PRO A 238 -42.12 -7.68 -31.00
CA PRO A 238 -41.63 -6.48 -30.32
C PRO A 238 -42.40 -6.15 -29.04
N SER A 239 -43.57 -6.76 -28.81
CA SER A 239 -44.38 -6.56 -27.60
C SER A 239 -44.22 -7.66 -26.54
N PHE A 240 -43.46 -8.72 -26.83
CA PHE A 240 -43.17 -9.80 -25.89
C PHE A 240 -41.67 -9.95 -25.74
N ALA A 241 -41.14 -9.54 -24.58
CA ALA A 241 -39.70 -9.59 -24.29
C ALA A 241 -39.17 -11.02 -24.05
N GLY A 242 -39.99 -12.05 -24.29
CA GLY A 242 -39.71 -13.43 -23.89
C GLY A 242 -39.98 -13.68 -22.41
N TYR A 243 -40.01 -14.95 -22.05
CA TYR A 243 -39.90 -15.39 -20.68
C TYR A 243 -38.47 -15.16 -20.19
N THR A 244 -38.34 -14.34 -19.16
CA THR A 244 -37.05 -13.93 -18.59
C THR A 244 -36.77 -14.59 -17.25
N LYS A 245 -37.66 -15.45 -16.73
CA LYS A 245 -37.55 -16.05 -15.40
C LYS A 245 -38.06 -17.48 -15.38
N PHE A 246 -37.52 -18.27 -14.46
CA PHE A 246 -38.04 -19.59 -14.12
C PHE A 246 -39.02 -19.51 -12.94
N LYS A 247 -39.99 -20.41 -12.92
CA LYS A 247 -41.01 -20.52 -11.89
C LYS A 247 -40.37 -20.77 -10.53
N GLY A 248 -40.78 -19.98 -9.54
CA GLY A 248 -40.27 -20.09 -8.17
C GLY A 248 -39.02 -19.25 -7.89
N GLU A 249 -38.49 -18.55 -8.89
CA GLU A 249 -37.42 -17.57 -8.68
C GLU A 249 -37.97 -16.31 -8.01
N THR A 250 -37.42 -16.00 -6.83
CA THR A 250 -37.88 -14.90 -5.97
C THR A 250 -36.98 -13.66 -6.02
N ALA A 251 -35.85 -13.74 -6.73
CA ALA A 251 -34.85 -12.68 -6.82
C ALA A 251 -34.87 -11.94 -8.17
N ALA A 252 -34.18 -10.79 -8.24
CA ALA A 252 -33.95 -9.97 -9.43
C ALA A 252 -32.97 -10.62 -10.45
N VAL A 253 -33.08 -11.93 -10.66
CA VAL A 253 -32.29 -12.68 -11.64
C VAL A 253 -33.13 -12.81 -12.90
N GLU A 254 -32.68 -12.18 -13.99
CA GLU A 254 -33.32 -12.24 -15.30
C GLU A 254 -32.43 -13.04 -16.24
N LEU A 255 -33.02 -13.96 -17.00
CA LEU A 255 -32.39 -14.61 -18.12
C LEU A 255 -31.83 -13.57 -19.07
N GLY A 256 -30.68 -13.90 -19.65
CA GLY A 256 -29.93 -13.00 -20.50
C GLY A 256 -29.20 -11.88 -19.78
N THR A 257 -29.24 -11.76 -18.45
CA THR A 257 -28.48 -10.72 -17.74
C THR A 257 -27.40 -11.31 -16.84
N VAL A 258 -26.20 -10.73 -16.90
CA VAL A 258 -25.11 -10.97 -15.95
C VAL A 258 -24.64 -9.67 -15.30
N MET A 259 -24.35 -9.74 -13.99
CA MET A 259 -23.70 -8.65 -13.26
C MET A 259 -22.21 -8.93 -13.15
N LEU A 260 -21.39 -8.15 -13.85
CA LEU A 260 -19.94 -8.23 -13.79
C LEU A 260 -19.45 -7.76 -12.42
N LYS A 261 -18.53 -8.53 -11.84
CA LYS A 261 -17.89 -8.22 -10.56
C LYS A 261 -16.39 -8.41 -10.68
N ASN A 262 -15.65 -7.31 -10.63
CA ASN A 262 -14.19 -7.33 -10.62
C ASN A 262 -13.69 -6.96 -9.23
N ASN A 263 -12.52 -7.49 -8.87
CA ASN A 263 -11.84 -7.17 -7.62
C ASN A 263 -10.45 -6.61 -7.95
N VAL A 264 -10.18 -5.43 -7.42
CA VAL A 264 -8.84 -4.83 -7.46
C VAL A 264 -8.32 -4.79 -6.04
N PRO A 265 -7.15 -5.41 -5.77
CA PRO A 265 -6.53 -5.31 -4.47
C PRO A 265 -6.18 -3.86 -4.14
N SER A 266 -6.33 -3.47 -2.87
CA SER A 266 -5.82 -2.18 -2.40
C SER A 266 -4.38 -2.31 -1.93
N LEU A 267 -3.59 -1.24 -2.06
CA LEU A 267 -2.25 -1.11 -1.49
C LEU A 267 -2.10 0.27 -0.86
N SER A 268 -1.49 0.33 0.33
CA SER A 268 -1.08 1.57 0.97
C SER A 268 0.06 1.30 1.95
N LYS A 269 0.88 2.31 2.18
CA LYS A 269 1.99 2.27 3.11
C LYS A 269 2.00 3.50 3.99
N LYS A 270 2.50 3.31 5.21
CA LYS A 270 2.76 4.40 6.15
C LYS A 270 3.93 4.10 7.07
N VAL A 271 4.50 5.15 7.64
CA VAL A 271 5.33 5.04 8.84
C VAL A 271 4.41 4.82 10.03
N VAL A 272 4.73 3.84 10.87
CA VAL A 272 4.11 3.67 12.18
C VAL A 272 4.85 4.58 13.15
N VAL A 273 4.17 5.66 13.56
CA VAL A 273 4.78 6.76 14.30
C VAL A 273 4.34 6.82 15.76
N ASP A 274 5.20 7.37 16.60
CA ASP A 274 4.79 7.90 17.90
C ASP A 274 3.88 9.12 17.67
N PRO A 275 2.64 9.15 18.20
CA PRO A 275 1.73 10.29 18.06
C PRO A 275 2.32 11.63 18.51
N ALA A 276 3.27 11.63 19.47
CA ALA A 276 3.89 12.84 19.99
C ALA A 276 4.99 13.40 19.08
N LYS A 277 5.71 12.52 18.34
CA LYS A 277 6.87 12.90 17.52
C LYS A 277 6.60 12.85 16.01
N GLY A 278 5.49 12.23 15.60
CA GLY A 278 5.22 11.99 14.18
C GLY A 278 6.32 11.17 13.54
N SER A 279 6.60 11.41 12.26
CA SER A 279 7.65 10.72 11.50
C SER A 279 9.02 11.38 11.61
N SER A 280 9.29 12.07 12.72
CA SER A 280 10.63 12.61 12.99
C SER A 280 11.59 11.53 13.46
N VAL A 281 12.73 11.41 12.79
CA VAL A 281 13.77 10.40 13.04
C VAL A 281 15.16 11.02 12.88
N SER A 282 16.20 10.37 13.39
CA SER A 282 17.60 10.73 13.17
C SER A 282 18.24 9.78 12.15
N ILE A 283 19.35 10.20 11.54
CA ILE A 283 20.23 9.24 10.84
C ILE A 283 20.71 8.19 11.85
N GLY A 284 20.59 6.92 11.49
CA GLY A 284 20.87 5.75 12.32
C GLY A 284 19.64 5.13 13.00
N ASP A 285 18.51 5.83 13.02
CA ASP A 285 17.28 5.29 13.60
C ASP A 285 16.63 4.25 12.69
N TYR A 286 15.94 3.28 13.29
CA TYR A 286 15.13 2.29 12.61
C TYR A 286 13.70 2.83 12.44
N VAL A 287 13.25 2.91 11.19
CA VAL A 287 11.92 3.38 10.81
C VAL A 287 11.00 2.18 10.67
N HIS A 288 9.89 2.17 11.43
CA HIS A 288 8.86 1.15 11.32
C HIS A 288 7.88 1.50 10.19
N TYR A 289 7.84 0.69 9.14
CA TYR A 289 6.87 0.78 8.07
C TYR A 289 5.77 -0.26 8.21
N ARG A 290 4.56 0.12 7.81
CA ARG A 290 3.41 -0.77 7.68
C ARG A 290 2.82 -0.66 6.29
N VAL A 291 2.81 -1.77 5.57
CA VAL A 291 2.04 -1.93 4.33
C VAL A 291 0.69 -2.55 4.67
N THR A 292 -0.37 -2.00 4.09
CA THR A 292 -1.75 -2.50 4.19
C THR A 292 -2.22 -2.87 2.80
N ALA A 293 -2.62 -4.14 2.62
CA ALA A 293 -3.14 -4.64 1.37
C ALA A 293 -4.40 -5.49 1.59
N SER A 294 -5.32 -5.54 0.64
CA SER A 294 -6.53 -6.38 0.79
C SER A 294 -6.25 -7.81 0.36
N VAL A 295 -6.85 -8.81 1.03
CA VAL A 295 -6.84 -10.16 0.47
C VAL A 295 -7.62 -10.17 -0.86
N PRO A 296 -6.99 -10.57 -1.99
CA PRO A 296 -7.62 -10.54 -3.30
C PRO A 296 -8.70 -11.61 -3.44
N LEU A 297 -9.63 -11.40 -4.37
CA LEU A 297 -10.44 -12.50 -4.89
C LEU A 297 -9.64 -13.24 -5.97
N THR A 298 -9.27 -14.50 -5.70
CA THR A 298 -8.39 -15.30 -6.56
C THR A 298 -9.13 -16.31 -7.44
N THR A 299 -10.47 -16.26 -7.45
CA THR A 299 -11.31 -17.19 -8.20
C THR A 299 -11.00 -17.16 -9.69
N GLY A 300 -10.91 -18.34 -10.31
CA GLY A 300 -10.63 -18.49 -11.74
C GLY A 300 -9.14 -18.53 -12.07
N PHE A 301 -8.26 -18.20 -11.13
CA PHE A 301 -6.83 -18.26 -11.32
C PHE A 301 -6.26 -19.62 -10.85
N PRO A 302 -5.55 -20.38 -11.71
CA PRO A 302 -4.82 -21.56 -11.26
C PRO A 302 -3.66 -21.17 -10.33
N ILE A 303 -2.93 -20.12 -10.69
CA ILE A 303 -1.90 -19.45 -9.88
C ILE A 303 -2.25 -17.97 -9.82
N TYR A 304 -2.13 -17.36 -8.63
CA TYR A 304 -2.42 -15.95 -8.44
C TYR A 304 -1.18 -15.24 -7.90
N LYS A 305 -0.48 -14.51 -8.78
CA LYS A 305 0.65 -13.67 -8.38
C LYS A 305 0.18 -12.68 -7.33
N TYR A 306 0.94 -12.56 -6.25
CA TYR A 306 0.71 -11.55 -5.22
C TYR A 306 2.01 -11.24 -4.48
N SER A 307 2.79 -10.33 -5.05
CA SER A 307 4.12 -9.98 -4.54
C SER A 307 4.24 -8.49 -4.28
N ILE A 308 4.67 -8.15 -3.08
CA ILE A 308 4.85 -6.78 -2.62
C ILE A 308 6.34 -6.46 -2.65
N THR A 309 6.70 -5.41 -3.38
CA THR A 309 8.08 -4.96 -3.54
C THR A 309 8.23 -3.54 -3.01
N ASP A 310 9.22 -3.35 -2.14
CA ASP A 310 9.58 -2.04 -1.61
C ASP A 310 11.03 -1.74 -1.97
N LYS A 311 11.20 -0.75 -2.85
CA LYS A 311 12.50 -0.25 -3.30
C LYS A 311 12.77 1.09 -2.62
N PRO A 312 13.60 1.12 -1.56
CA PRO A 312 13.84 2.34 -0.82
C PRO A 312 14.64 3.37 -1.62
N SER A 313 14.49 4.64 -1.23
CA SER A 313 15.42 5.70 -1.62
C SER A 313 16.81 5.47 -0.99
N ALA A 314 17.85 6.08 -1.56
CA ALA A 314 19.25 5.84 -1.14
C ALA A 314 19.51 6.08 0.37
N GLY A 315 18.70 6.91 1.03
CA GLY A 315 18.81 7.23 2.45
C GLY A 315 18.29 6.16 3.41
N LEU A 316 17.74 5.04 2.91
CA LEU A 316 17.23 3.94 3.72
C LEU A 316 17.96 2.65 3.36
N THR A 317 18.22 1.85 4.38
CA THR A 317 18.73 0.47 4.25
C THR A 317 17.68 -0.49 4.78
N VAL A 318 17.25 -1.45 3.97
CA VAL A 318 16.36 -2.54 4.41
C VAL A 318 17.07 -3.38 5.45
N ILE A 319 16.35 -3.75 6.52
CA ILE A 319 16.86 -4.67 7.53
C ILE A 319 16.55 -6.10 7.11
N ASP A 320 17.45 -7.03 7.45
CA ASP A 320 17.27 -8.45 7.19
C ASP A 320 15.86 -8.90 7.63
N PRO A 321 15.04 -9.47 6.72
CA PRO A 321 13.70 -9.93 7.05
C PRO A 321 13.64 -10.95 8.18
N SER A 322 14.76 -11.63 8.46
CA SER A 322 14.90 -12.61 9.55
C SER A 322 15.41 -12.00 10.87
N ASP A 323 15.69 -10.69 10.93
CA ASP A 323 16.15 -10.04 12.16
C ASP A 323 15.15 -10.24 13.31
N ALA A 324 15.65 -10.62 14.48
CA ALA A 324 14.79 -10.96 15.62
C ALA A 324 13.95 -9.78 16.12
N THR A 325 14.44 -8.54 15.95
CA THR A 325 13.79 -7.32 16.45
C THR A 325 13.01 -6.61 15.34
N HIS A 326 13.64 -6.50 14.18
CA HIS A 326 13.28 -5.66 13.04
C HIS A 326 12.95 -6.46 11.76
N GLY A 327 12.77 -7.78 11.88
CA GLY A 327 12.36 -8.64 10.78
C GLY A 327 10.93 -8.38 10.31
N VAL A 328 10.58 -8.99 9.18
CA VAL A 328 9.25 -8.87 8.57
C VAL A 328 8.22 -9.63 9.40
N ARG A 329 7.05 -9.03 9.62
CA ARG A 329 5.90 -9.69 10.26
C ARG A 329 4.64 -9.44 9.45
N VAL A 330 3.98 -10.52 9.05
CA VAL A 330 2.71 -10.47 8.33
C VAL A 330 1.56 -10.78 9.27
N TYR A 331 0.48 -10.01 9.18
CA TYR A 331 -0.77 -10.23 9.92
C TYR A 331 -1.94 -10.23 8.94
N VAL A 332 -2.98 -10.99 9.24
CA VAL A 332 -4.26 -10.92 8.54
C VAL A 332 -5.36 -10.63 9.55
N ALA A 333 -6.07 -9.50 9.36
CA ALA A 333 -7.11 -9.04 10.28
C ALA A 333 -8.21 -8.27 9.53
N SER A 334 -9.35 -8.03 10.19
CA SER A 334 -10.43 -7.22 9.60
C SER A 334 -10.05 -5.74 9.47
N ASP A 335 -9.24 -5.23 10.41
CA ASP A 335 -8.72 -3.86 10.43
C ASP A 335 -7.40 -3.79 11.20
N GLU A 336 -6.80 -2.61 11.23
CA GLU A 336 -5.50 -2.39 11.88
C GLU A 336 -5.55 -2.57 13.41
N ALA A 337 -6.70 -2.31 14.04
CA ALA A 337 -6.85 -2.52 15.49
C ALA A 337 -6.78 -4.02 15.84
N GLY A 338 -7.26 -4.87 14.93
CA GLY A 338 -7.19 -6.33 15.07
C GLY A 338 -5.77 -6.91 15.13
N ILE A 339 -4.74 -6.18 14.69
CA ILE A 339 -3.34 -6.63 14.77
C ILE A 339 -2.94 -6.91 16.22
N ALA A 340 -3.36 -6.08 17.18
CA ALA A 340 -2.97 -6.21 18.58
C ALA A 340 -3.44 -7.53 19.24
N SER A 341 -4.49 -8.15 18.70
CA SER A 341 -5.01 -9.45 19.14
C SER A 341 -4.69 -10.59 18.18
N SER A 342 -4.01 -10.32 17.06
CA SER A 342 -3.69 -11.32 16.05
C SER A 342 -2.30 -11.91 16.31
N THR A 343 -2.14 -13.19 15.99
CA THR A 343 -0.80 -13.79 15.88
C THR A 343 -0.22 -13.47 14.50
N PRO A 344 1.10 -13.25 14.38
CA PRO A 344 1.73 -13.18 13.07
C PRO A 344 1.44 -14.46 12.28
N VAL A 345 1.22 -14.31 11.00
CA VAL A 345 1.15 -15.42 10.05
C VAL A 345 2.47 -16.18 10.10
N ALA A 346 2.40 -17.52 10.07
CA ALA A 346 3.60 -18.36 10.07
C ALA A 346 4.48 -18.07 8.84
N ASP A 347 5.80 -18.02 9.04
CA ASP A 347 6.78 -17.74 7.97
C ASP A 347 6.77 -18.77 6.82
N SER A 348 6.13 -19.92 7.00
CA SER A 348 5.90 -20.89 5.93
C SER A 348 4.75 -20.53 4.99
N LYS A 349 4.03 -19.42 5.23
CA LYS A 349 2.89 -18.94 4.45
C LYS A 349 3.19 -17.70 3.61
N TYR A 350 4.41 -17.19 3.66
CA TYR A 350 4.91 -16.11 2.81
C TYR A 350 6.43 -16.23 2.69
N ALA A 351 7.01 -15.67 1.63
CA ALA A 351 8.45 -15.55 1.51
C ALA A 351 8.84 -14.07 1.64
N ALA A 352 9.71 -13.74 2.59
CA ALA A 352 10.30 -12.42 2.70
C ALA A 352 11.79 -12.49 2.38
N SER A 353 12.27 -11.62 1.50
CA SER A 353 13.67 -11.62 1.07
C SER A 353 14.16 -10.21 0.76
N MET A 354 15.47 -10.03 0.84
CA MET A 354 16.14 -8.87 0.27
C MET A 354 16.82 -9.30 -1.02
N ASP A 355 16.61 -8.55 -2.09
CA ASP A 355 17.42 -8.70 -3.28
C ASP A 355 18.83 -8.15 -3.00
N ALA A 356 19.85 -8.98 -3.24
CA ALA A 356 21.24 -8.66 -2.93
C ALA A 356 21.86 -7.61 -3.89
N SER A 357 21.26 -7.39 -5.05
CA SER A 357 21.77 -6.49 -6.10
C SER A 357 21.23 -5.08 -5.93
N ASP A 358 19.95 -4.96 -5.58
CA ASP A 358 19.22 -3.69 -5.54
C ASP A 358 18.77 -3.27 -4.13
N HIS A 359 19.06 -4.07 -3.10
CA HIS A 359 18.74 -3.81 -1.69
C HIS A 359 17.26 -3.45 -1.44
N HIS A 360 16.35 -4.09 -2.18
CA HIS A 360 14.90 -3.91 -2.03
C HIS A 360 14.28 -5.10 -1.28
N LEU A 361 13.19 -4.84 -0.57
CA LEU A 361 12.42 -5.86 0.14
C LEU A 361 11.38 -6.46 -0.82
N VAL A 362 11.28 -7.79 -0.84
CA VAL A 362 10.18 -8.52 -1.49
C VAL A 362 9.46 -9.36 -0.44
N VAL A 363 8.14 -9.21 -0.36
CA VAL A 363 7.25 -10.10 0.39
C VAL A 363 6.30 -10.77 -0.60
N ASP A 364 6.55 -12.04 -0.91
CA ASP A 364 5.80 -12.83 -1.87
C ASP A 364 4.82 -13.77 -1.15
N LEU A 365 3.53 -13.63 -1.47
CA LEU A 365 2.44 -14.45 -0.94
C LEU A 365 1.85 -15.41 -2.00
N THR A 366 2.40 -15.44 -3.22
CA THR A 366 1.84 -16.14 -4.39
C THR A 366 1.51 -17.61 -4.12
N SER A 367 2.36 -18.32 -3.38
CA SER A 367 2.16 -19.73 -3.05
C SER A 367 0.99 -20.00 -2.10
N HIS A 368 0.52 -18.98 -1.35
CA HIS A 368 -0.42 -19.15 -0.24
C HIS A 368 -1.63 -18.23 -0.28
N ILE A 369 -1.61 -17.16 -1.08
CA ILE A 369 -2.66 -16.14 -1.12
C ILE A 369 -4.06 -16.69 -1.48
N LYS A 370 -4.11 -17.87 -2.08
CA LYS A 370 -5.35 -18.60 -2.41
C LYS A 370 -5.90 -19.44 -1.26
N GLU A 371 -5.14 -19.64 -0.20
CA GLU A 371 -5.57 -20.42 0.97
C GLU A 371 -6.55 -19.62 1.83
N SER A 372 -7.65 -20.24 2.26
CA SER A 372 -8.67 -19.57 3.07
C SER A 372 -8.23 -19.21 4.49
N ASP A 373 -7.19 -19.87 4.99
CA ASP A 373 -6.58 -19.60 6.29
C ASP A 373 -5.06 -19.40 6.10
N PRO A 374 -4.51 -18.20 6.36
CA PRO A 374 -5.17 -17.03 6.96
C PRO A 374 -5.84 -16.08 5.94
N TYR A 375 -5.66 -16.29 4.63
CA TYR A 375 -6.02 -15.32 3.60
C TYR A 375 -7.49 -15.43 3.16
N GLU A 376 -8.40 -15.26 4.11
CA GLU A 376 -9.83 -15.18 3.82
C GLU A 376 -10.16 -13.87 3.08
N TYR A 377 -10.87 -13.99 1.95
CA TYR A 377 -11.34 -12.83 1.18
C TYR A 377 -12.12 -11.84 2.07
N GLY A 378 -11.89 -10.54 1.87
CA GLY A 378 -12.49 -9.47 2.68
C GLY A 378 -11.71 -9.12 3.96
N LYS A 379 -10.69 -9.91 4.31
CA LYS A 379 -9.67 -9.51 5.30
C LYS A 379 -8.63 -8.58 4.70
N THR A 380 -7.82 -8.01 5.57
CA THR A 380 -6.71 -7.11 5.26
C THR A 380 -5.41 -7.74 5.71
N ILE A 381 -4.41 -7.71 4.83
CA ILE A 381 -3.02 -8.09 5.09
C ILE A 381 -2.28 -6.86 5.59
N PHE A 382 -1.59 -6.98 6.71
CA PHE A 382 -0.68 -5.97 7.24
C PHE A 382 0.73 -6.53 7.29
N ILE A 383 1.70 -5.78 6.76
CA ILE A 383 3.10 -6.18 6.73
C ILE A 383 3.90 -5.12 7.47
N ASP A 384 4.47 -5.51 8.60
CA ASP A 384 5.36 -4.69 9.40
C ASP A 384 6.81 -5.05 9.09
N TYR A 385 7.63 -4.03 8.85
CA TYR A 385 9.06 -4.19 8.60
C TYR A 385 9.79 -2.88 8.92
N TRP A 386 11.12 -2.93 8.94
CA TRP A 386 11.95 -1.79 9.31
C TRP A 386 13.03 -1.50 8.28
N MET A 387 13.39 -0.23 8.21
CA MET A 387 14.56 0.24 7.49
C MET A 387 15.36 1.18 8.37
N GLN A 388 16.69 1.18 8.27
CA GLN A 388 17.52 2.15 8.97
C GLN A 388 17.76 3.37 8.09
N VAL A 389 17.62 4.57 8.65
CA VAL A 389 18.09 5.80 7.98
C VAL A 389 19.62 5.77 7.95
N ASN A 390 20.21 5.68 6.77
CA ASN A 390 21.64 5.44 6.62
C ASN A 390 22.42 6.74 6.34
N ASP A 391 23.74 6.63 6.23
CA ASP A 391 24.62 7.78 5.99
C ASP A 391 24.43 8.41 4.60
N ALA A 392 23.78 7.75 3.64
CA ALA A 392 23.50 8.33 2.33
C ALA A 392 22.25 9.25 2.32
N ALA A 393 21.51 9.32 3.42
CA ALA A 393 20.36 10.22 3.55
C ALA A 393 20.77 11.68 3.34
N THR A 394 20.06 12.36 2.44
CA THR A 394 20.24 13.79 2.14
C THR A 394 19.26 14.64 2.94
N SER A 395 19.68 15.81 3.40
CA SER A 395 18.97 16.65 4.39
C SER A 395 17.46 16.77 4.18
N GLY A 396 16.69 16.67 5.27
CA GLY A 396 15.27 16.99 5.30
C GLY A 396 14.39 15.74 5.30
N THR A 397 14.02 15.26 4.11
CA THR A 397 13.00 14.22 3.95
C THR A 397 13.56 12.99 3.27
N VAL A 398 13.19 11.83 3.78
CA VAL A 398 13.45 10.54 3.15
C VAL A 398 12.12 9.88 2.87
N SER A 399 11.88 9.63 1.58
CA SER A 399 10.66 9.02 1.07
C SER A 399 10.83 7.52 0.92
N ASN A 400 9.72 6.80 1.07
CA ASN A 400 9.68 5.38 0.77
C ASN A 400 8.36 4.94 0.11
N GLY A 401 8.45 4.19 -0.99
CA GLY A 401 7.30 3.73 -1.81
C GLY A 401 7.13 2.21 -1.78
N VAL A 402 6.02 1.70 -2.28
CA VAL A 402 5.81 0.24 -2.41
C VAL A 402 4.96 -0.07 -3.64
N SER A 403 5.20 -1.22 -4.25
CA SER A 403 4.39 -1.75 -5.34
C SER A 403 3.83 -3.12 -5.00
N LEU A 404 2.67 -3.44 -5.54
CA LEU A 404 2.08 -4.77 -5.51
C LEU A 404 1.92 -5.23 -6.96
N GLU A 405 2.57 -6.34 -7.29
CA GLU A 405 2.30 -7.10 -8.50
C GLU A 405 1.26 -8.17 -8.19
N TYR A 406 0.17 -8.20 -8.96
CA TYR A 406 -0.89 -9.19 -8.79
C TYR A 406 -1.49 -9.65 -10.11
N SER A 407 -2.04 -10.88 -10.12
CA SER A 407 -2.73 -11.42 -11.30
C SER A 407 -4.08 -10.75 -11.51
N ASN A 408 -4.32 -10.25 -12.73
CA ASN A 408 -5.54 -9.59 -13.12
C ASN A 408 -6.17 -10.18 -14.40
N ASP A 409 -5.58 -11.21 -15.00
CA ASP A 409 -6.11 -11.89 -16.17
C ASP A 409 -6.15 -13.42 -15.96
N PRO A 410 -7.32 -13.99 -15.64
CA PRO A 410 -7.46 -15.43 -15.37
C PRO A 410 -7.35 -16.29 -16.64
N ALA A 411 -7.47 -15.71 -17.84
CA ALA A 411 -7.30 -16.43 -19.10
C ALA A 411 -5.81 -16.59 -19.47
N ASN A 412 -4.97 -15.67 -19.01
CA ASN A 412 -3.52 -15.70 -19.22
C ASN A 412 -2.72 -15.75 -17.91
N PRO A 413 -2.99 -16.70 -17.00
CA PRO A 413 -2.39 -16.70 -15.67
C PRO A 413 -0.87 -16.97 -15.70
N PRO A 414 -0.15 -16.68 -14.61
CA PRO A 414 1.24 -17.11 -14.45
C PRO A 414 1.39 -18.63 -14.64
N THR A 415 2.47 -19.05 -15.31
CA THR A 415 2.77 -20.47 -15.52
C THR A 415 3.42 -21.14 -14.30
N ASN A 416 3.96 -20.34 -13.38
CA ASN A 416 4.51 -20.74 -12.09
C ASN A 416 4.45 -19.53 -11.13
N ASN A 417 4.88 -19.71 -9.87
CA ASN A 417 4.80 -18.65 -8.84
C ASN A 417 5.71 -17.44 -9.12
N ASP A 418 6.73 -17.62 -9.97
CA ASP A 418 7.68 -16.57 -10.35
C ASP A 418 7.26 -15.85 -11.66
N GLY A 419 6.27 -16.39 -12.37
CA GLY A 419 5.80 -15.87 -13.65
C GLY A 419 4.96 -14.60 -13.49
N THR A 420 5.02 -13.74 -14.50
CA THR A 420 4.28 -12.46 -14.55
C THR A 420 3.11 -12.48 -15.54
N GLY A 421 2.78 -13.66 -16.10
CA GLY A 421 1.68 -13.82 -17.04
C GLY A 421 0.38 -13.26 -16.47
N GLY A 422 -0.33 -12.44 -17.25
CA GLY A 422 -1.64 -11.90 -16.84
C GLY A 422 -1.62 -11.15 -15.52
N SER A 423 -0.49 -10.53 -15.19
CA SER A 423 -0.29 -9.75 -13.96
C SER A 423 -0.08 -8.28 -14.26
N THR A 424 -0.41 -7.45 -13.28
CA THR A 424 -0.30 -5.99 -13.33
C THR A 424 0.29 -5.46 -12.03
N VAL A 425 0.70 -4.20 -12.04
CA VAL A 425 1.33 -3.54 -10.89
C VAL A 425 0.51 -2.33 -10.46
N ILE A 426 0.19 -2.26 -9.17
CA ILE A 426 -0.24 -1.02 -8.53
C ILE A 426 0.87 -0.47 -7.66
N ASN A 427 1.01 0.85 -7.66
CA ASN A 427 2.01 1.55 -6.88
C ASN A 427 1.32 2.40 -5.82
N ASP A 428 1.79 2.31 -4.58
CA ASP A 428 1.58 3.39 -3.61
C ASP A 428 2.75 4.36 -3.78
N PRO A 429 2.49 5.59 -4.29
CA PRO A 429 3.57 6.46 -4.71
C PRO A 429 4.43 6.89 -3.52
N ASP A 430 5.74 6.94 -3.78
CA ASP A 430 6.79 7.36 -2.85
C ASP A 430 6.56 8.79 -2.28
N THR A 431 5.71 9.59 -2.93
CA THR A 431 5.48 10.99 -2.61
C THR A 431 4.36 11.24 -1.58
N LYS A 432 3.75 10.20 -1.00
CA LYS A 432 2.70 10.42 0.02
C LYS A 432 3.32 10.80 1.36
N ASP A 433 2.82 11.89 1.96
CA ASP A 433 3.27 12.39 3.28
C ASP A 433 3.29 11.30 4.38
N LEU A 434 2.49 10.25 4.25
CA LEU A 434 2.34 9.19 5.26
C LEU A 434 3.52 8.21 5.31
N SER A 435 4.34 8.08 4.26
CA SER A 435 5.52 7.21 4.23
C SER A 435 6.84 7.98 4.38
N ASN A 436 6.79 9.31 4.41
CA ASN A 436 7.96 10.16 4.57
C ASN A 436 8.41 10.23 6.03
N VAL A 437 9.72 10.14 6.23
CA VAL A 437 10.38 10.49 7.50
C VAL A 437 11.19 11.76 7.37
N TYR A 438 11.35 12.48 8.47
CA TYR A 438 11.99 13.79 8.50
C TYR A 438 13.08 13.85 9.56
N PHE A 439 14.22 14.39 9.17
CA PHE A 439 15.29 14.78 10.06
C PHE A 439 15.74 16.21 9.74
N TYR A 440 16.40 16.81 10.71
CA TYR A 440 16.55 18.25 10.76
C TYR A 440 18.02 18.64 10.84
N SER A 441 18.25 19.88 10.41
CA SER A 441 19.53 20.56 10.54
C SER A 441 19.37 21.88 11.26
N PHE A 442 20.40 22.27 11.99
CA PHE A 442 20.58 23.62 12.49
C PHE A 442 22.02 24.06 12.23
N SER A 443 22.31 25.34 12.41
CA SER A 443 23.66 25.86 12.23
C SER A 443 24.05 26.75 13.39
N VAL A 444 25.35 26.82 13.65
CA VAL A 444 25.96 27.76 14.58
C VAL A 444 26.79 28.75 13.78
N GLN A 445 26.62 30.04 14.05
CA GLN A 445 27.46 31.10 13.52
C GLN A 445 28.35 31.64 14.63
N LYS A 446 29.63 31.29 14.56
CA LYS A 446 30.63 31.69 15.55
C LYS A 446 31.12 33.12 15.30
N LYS A 447 30.94 34.00 16.29
CA LYS A 447 31.33 35.41 16.20
C LYS A 447 32.11 35.92 17.40
N ALA A 448 32.85 37.01 17.21
CA ALA A 448 33.38 37.83 18.28
C ALA A 448 32.29 38.72 18.84
N LYS A 449 32.19 38.82 20.17
CA LYS A 449 31.20 39.72 20.80
C LYS A 449 31.51 41.20 20.57
N ALA A 450 32.79 41.55 20.44
CA ALA A 450 33.24 42.95 20.38
C ALA A 450 32.82 43.67 19.10
N ASP A 451 32.91 42.99 17.96
CA ASP A 451 32.73 43.60 16.63
C ASP A 451 31.85 42.76 15.69
N GLY A 452 31.36 41.60 16.13
CA GLY A 452 30.51 40.71 15.34
C GLY A 452 31.25 39.92 14.24
N SER A 453 32.57 40.01 14.16
CA SER A 453 33.36 39.31 13.14
C SER A 453 33.29 37.78 13.29
N SER A 454 33.24 37.05 12.18
CA SER A 454 33.20 35.59 12.19
C SER A 454 34.53 34.95 12.59
N LEU A 455 34.46 33.92 13.43
CA LEU A 455 35.64 33.27 14.02
C LEU A 455 35.81 31.84 13.54
N SER A 456 37.06 31.44 13.26
CA SER A 456 37.45 30.06 12.93
C SER A 456 38.16 29.37 14.11
N GLY A 457 38.36 28.06 14.02
CA GLY A 457 39.12 27.29 15.02
C GLY A 457 38.40 26.96 16.33
N ALA A 458 37.15 27.41 16.49
CA ALA A 458 36.27 26.92 17.56
C ALA A 458 35.90 25.45 17.32
N GLN A 459 35.86 24.67 18.39
CA GLN A 459 35.37 23.29 18.36
C GLN A 459 34.21 23.11 19.33
N PHE A 460 33.26 22.28 18.93
CA PHE A 460 32.04 21.97 19.66
C PHE A 460 31.87 20.47 19.86
N GLN A 461 31.15 20.10 20.90
CA GLN A 461 30.58 18.77 21.09
C GLN A 461 29.07 18.91 21.28
N ILE A 462 28.31 17.95 20.75
CA ILE A 462 26.86 17.88 20.88
C ILE A 462 26.49 16.63 21.67
N LYS A 463 25.62 16.78 22.66
CA LYS A 463 25.07 15.67 23.44
C LYS A 463 23.56 15.63 23.29
N ASP A 464 23.00 14.43 23.15
CA ASP A 464 21.56 14.25 23.33
C ASP A 464 21.25 14.50 24.82
N LYS A 465 20.40 15.49 25.11
CA LYS A 465 20.13 15.90 26.49
C LYS A 465 19.34 14.84 27.28
N SER A 466 18.51 14.05 26.59
CA SER A 466 17.69 13.02 27.24
C SER A 466 18.54 11.85 27.74
N THR A 467 19.60 11.51 27.02
CA THR A 467 20.52 10.41 27.37
C THR A 467 21.83 10.88 28.01
N GLY A 468 22.21 12.15 27.84
CA GLY A 468 23.50 12.70 28.23
C GLY A 468 24.68 12.22 27.37
N THR A 469 24.43 11.49 26.29
CA THR A 469 25.45 10.83 25.47
C THR A 469 25.94 11.77 24.36
N SER A 470 27.24 11.78 24.10
CA SER A 470 27.83 12.51 22.96
C SER A 470 27.35 11.90 21.64
N VAL A 471 26.87 12.76 20.76
CA VAL A 471 26.48 12.39 19.40
C VAL A 471 27.72 12.44 18.51
N ARG A 472 27.91 11.41 17.69
CA ARG A 472 29.00 11.33 16.71
C ARG A 472 28.48 11.67 15.31
N PHE A 473 29.32 12.33 14.53
CA PHE A 473 28.99 12.89 13.23
C PHE A 473 30.03 12.51 12.19
N MET A 474 29.57 12.27 10.96
CA MET A 474 30.43 12.22 9.79
C MET A 474 30.66 13.62 9.23
N LYS A 475 31.85 13.85 8.69
CA LYS A 475 32.14 15.03 7.88
C LYS A 475 31.41 14.90 6.54
N VAL A 476 30.72 15.96 6.12
CA VAL A 476 30.03 16.00 4.83
C VAL A 476 31.05 16.38 3.74
N GLY A 477 31.07 15.62 2.65
CA GLY A 477 31.86 15.91 1.47
C GLY A 477 31.00 16.35 0.29
N ASN A 478 31.63 16.96 -0.71
CA ASN A 478 31.02 17.17 -2.01
C ASN A 478 30.86 15.83 -2.78
N PRO A 479 30.18 15.79 -3.94
CA PRO A 479 30.04 14.57 -4.73
C PRO A 479 31.37 13.90 -5.14
N GLY A 480 32.48 14.64 -5.13
CA GLY A 480 33.84 14.13 -5.37
C GLY A 480 34.56 13.64 -4.11
N GLY A 481 33.90 13.60 -2.95
CA GLY A 481 34.45 13.11 -1.68
C GLY A 481 35.33 14.12 -0.93
N VAL A 482 35.46 15.36 -1.40
CA VAL A 482 36.22 16.40 -0.68
C VAL A 482 35.40 16.91 0.48
N VAL A 483 35.93 16.80 1.70
CA VAL A 483 35.28 17.28 2.92
C VAL A 483 35.05 18.78 2.86
N ILE A 484 33.84 19.20 3.24
CA ILE A 484 33.45 20.60 3.40
C ILE A 484 33.70 20.99 4.87
N PRO A 485 34.68 21.88 5.17
CA PRO A 485 34.93 22.35 6.53
C PRO A 485 33.67 22.93 7.17
N GLY A 486 33.43 22.61 8.44
CA GLY A 486 32.24 23.08 9.15
C GLY A 486 30.95 22.34 8.85
N SER A 487 30.91 21.34 7.96
CA SER A 487 29.67 20.61 7.63
C SER A 487 29.69 19.18 8.16
N TYR A 488 28.70 18.85 9.00
CA TYR A 488 28.59 17.56 9.67
C TYR A 488 27.17 17.01 9.59
N LYS A 489 27.05 15.69 9.52
CA LYS A 489 25.78 14.95 9.61
C LYS A 489 25.91 13.85 10.66
N LYS A 490 24.85 13.55 11.42
CA LYS A 490 24.88 12.45 12.39
C LYS A 490 25.27 11.16 11.69
N ALA A 491 26.17 10.40 12.28
CA ALA A 491 26.56 9.09 11.77
C ALA A 491 25.47 8.06 12.07
N ALA A 492 25.19 7.14 11.13
CA ALA A 492 24.26 6.05 11.38
C ALA A 492 24.80 5.13 12.50
N ASP A 493 26.08 4.77 12.41
CA ASP A 493 26.79 4.05 13.47
C ASP A 493 27.42 5.02 14.49
N GLN A 494 26.84 5.04 15.69
CA GLN A 494 27.30 5.85 16.83
C GLN A 494 28.38 5.15 17.69
N SER A 495 28.77 3.92 17.35
CA SER A 495 29.80 3.16 18.07
C SER A 495 31.13 3.90 18.13
N ALA A 496 31.85 3.77 19.25
CA ALA A 496 33.21 4.26 19.41
C ALA A 496 34.16 3.71 18.32
N ALA A 497 33.89 2.51 17.81
CA ALA A 497 34.69 1.83 16.79
C ALA A 497 34.57 2.47 15.39
N ASN A 498 33.51 3.25 15.11
CA ASN A 498 33.38 3.96 13.84
C ASN A 498 34.41 5.09 13.75
N THR A 499 35.48 4.86 12.99
CA THR A 499 36.58 5.82 12.79
C THR A 499 36.24 6.96 11.84
N ASN A 500 35.15 6.83 11.06
CA ASN A 500 34.68 7.85 10.14
C ASN A 500 33.80 8.90 10.84
N ALA A 501 33.36 8.61 12.07
CA ALA A 501 32.58 9.50 12.89
C ALA A 501 33.44 10.23 13.95
N THR A 502 33.06 11.45 14.31
CA THR A 502 33.72 12.29 15.32
C THR A 502 32.68 12.97 16.21
N ASP A 503 32.97 13.17 17.48
CA ASP A 503 32.17 14.00 18.38
C ASP A 503 32.77 15.41 18.57
N THR A 504 33.90 15.69 17.92
CA THR A 504 34.54 17.01 17.87
C THR A 504 34.23 17.68 16.53
N LEU A 505 33.52 18.79 16.59
CA LEU A 505 33.00 19.53 15.44
C LEU A 505 33.66 20.89 15.34
N GLU A 506 34.43 21.12 14.27
CA GLU A 506 35.11 22.40 14.05
C GLU A 506 34.33 23.30 13.08
N VAL A 507 34.23 24.59 13.38
CA VAL A 507 33.62 25.60 12.50
C VAL A 507 34.42 25.79 11.21
N SER A 508 33.75 26.19 10.13
CA SER A 508 34.40 26.53 8.86
C SER A 508 35.43 27.66 9.03
N ASP A 509 36.57 27.52 8.36
CA ASP A 509 37.58 28.57 8.26
C ASP A 509 37.35 29.50 7.04
N GLY A 510 36.38 29.17 6.18
CA GLY A 510 36.06 29.89 4.95
C GLY A 510 37.05 29.62 3.79
N SER A 511 37.93 28.63 3.91
CA SER A 511 38.93 28.30 2.89
C SER A 511 38.36 27.55 1.68
N TYR A 512 37.26 26.82 1.87
CA TYR A 512 36.64 26.00 0.83
C TYR A 512 35.74 26.85 -0.09
N THR A 513 35.99 26.80 -1.40
CA THR A 513 35.38 27.70 -2.38
C THR A 513 34.38 27.07 -3.34
N ASP A 514 34.24 25.75 -3.31
CA ASP A 514 33.41 25.01 -4.27
C ASP A 514 31.93 24.93 -3.85
N ALA A 515 31.15 24.15 -4.61
CA ALA A 515 29.75 23.88 -4.30
C ALA A 515 29.61 23.31 -2.87
N GLY A 516 28.64 23.86 -2.13
CA GLY A 516 28.42 23.52 -0.72
C GLY A 516 29.30 24.28 0.27
N LYS A 517 30.07 25.29 -0.16
CA LYS A 517 30.86 26.12 0.75
C LYS A 517 30.05 26.69 1.91
N LEU A 518 30.70 26.75 3.08
CA LEU A 518 30.20 27.40 4.28
C LEU A 518 31.09 28.60 4.59
N ASP A 519 30.47 29.74 4.85
CA ASP A 519 31.16 30.95 5.28
C ASP A 519 31.97 30.72 6.56
N LYS A 520 33.03 31.50 6.73
CA LYS A 520 33.87 31.45 7.93
C LYS A 520 33.01 31.54 9.20
N GLY A 521 33.31 30.68 10.16
CA GLY A 521 32.65 30.59 11.45
C GLY A 521 31.31 29.85 11.44
N LEU A 522 30.84 29.34 10.30
CA LEU A 522 29.67 28.47 10.27
C LEU A 522 30.01 27.04 10.66
N LEU A 523 29.16 26.45 11.48
CA LEU A 523 29.09 25.02 11.73
C LEU A 523 27.67 24.56 11.38
N LYS A 524 27.53 23.68 10.38
CA LYS A 524 26.27 23.06 9.98
C LYS A 524 26.20 21.65 10.56
N ILE A 525 25.08 21.35 11.22
CA ILE A 525 24.79 20.05 11.83
C ILE A 525 23.48 19.54 11.24
N ASP A 526 23.46 18.28 10.81
CA ASP A 526 22.33 17.64 10.13
C ASP A 526 22.09 16.22 10.65
N GLY A 527 20.93 15.62 10.32
CA GLY A 527 20.61 14.24 10.65
C GLY A 527 20.01 14.02 12.03
N LEU A 528 19.41 15.05 12.64
CA LEU A 528 18.84 15.00 13.99
C LEU A 528 17.31 14.91 13.97
N ALA A 529 16.74 14.16 14.89
CA ALA A 529 15.29 14.11 15.12
C ALA A 529 14.80 15.30 15.97
N ASP A 530 13.49 15.32 16.20
CA ASP A 530 12.87 15.98 17.36
C ASP A 530 13.59 15.57 18.65
N GLY A 531 14.03 16.56 19.40
CA GLY A 531 14.81 16.35 20.61
C GLY A 531 15.40 17.63 21.17
N THR A 532 16.10 17.48 22.30
CA THR A 532 16.91 18.56 22.88
C THR A 532 18.37 18.13 22.90
N TYR A 533 19.23 18.98 22.39
CA TYR A 533 20.66 18.72 22.21
C TYR A 533 21.47 19.78 22.93
N THR A 534 22.33 19.37 23.86
CA THR A 534 23.28 20.28 24.50
C THR A 534 24.46 20.51 23.56
N VAL A 535 24.64 21.76 23.12
CA VAL A 535 25.74 22.22 22.27
C VAL A 535 26.74 22.96 23.15
N ALA A 536 27.97 22.43 23.25
CA ALA A 536 29.01 22.99 24.11
C ALA A 536 30.28 23.29 23.32
N GLU A 537 30.81 24.51 23.45
CA GLU A 537 32.13 24.84 22.94
C GLU A 537 33.20 24.15 23.81
N THR A 538 34.00 23.30 23.19
CA THR A 538 35.07 22.55 23.84
C THR A 538 36.42 23.24 23.68
N LYS A 539 36.62 23.95 22.56
CA LYS A 539 37.82 24.75 22.28
C LYS A 539 37.41 26.13 21.76
N ALA A 540 37.87 27.18 22.44
CA ALA A 540 37.66 28.56 22.01
C ALA A 540 38.57 28.91 20.81
N PRO A 541 38.16 29.87 19.95
CA PRO A 541 39.04 30.46 18.94
C PRO A 541 40.31 31.05 19.54
N GLU A 542 41.37 31.12 18.74
CA GLU A 542 42.63 31.76 19.14
C GLU A 542 42.41 33.24 19.51
N GLY A 543 42.99 33.68 20.63
CA GLY A 543 42.83 35.04 21.15
C GLY A 543 41.58 35.29 21.99
N PHE A 544 40.69 34.30 22.16
CA PHE A 544 39.49 34.38 22.97
C PHE A 544 39.62 33.60 24.30
N SER A 545 38.73 33.89 25.26
CA SER A 545 38.76 33.25 26.58
C SER A 545 38.46 31.75 26.51
N GLY A 546 39.37 30.93 27.02
CA GLY A 546 39.12 29.49 27.24
C GLY A 546 38.23 29.19 28.45
N THR A 547 37.93 30.19 29.29
CA THR A 547 37.11 30.03 30.51
C THR A 547 35.62 30.22 30.22
N PHE A 548 35.26 31.22 29.42
CA PHE A 548 33.87 31.60 29.15
C PHE A 548 33.35 30.97 27.86
N LYS A 549 33.51 29.64 27.75
CA LYS A 549 33.05 28.87 26.59
C LYS A 549 31.52 28.75 26.62
N PRO A 550 30.80 29.13 25.54
CA PRO A 550 29.36 28.98 25.47
C PRO A 550 28.90 27.53 25.56
N SER A 551 27.79 27.30 26.26
CA SER A 551 27.08 26.03 26.31
C SER A 551 25.58 26.34 26.43
N PHE A 552 24.78 25.72 25.58
CA PHE A 552 23.33 25.93 25.51
C PHE A 552 22.62 24.67 25.04
N ASP A 553 21.31 24.62 25.21
CA ASP A 553 20.48 23.56 24.66
C ASP A 553 19.74 24.05 23.43
N GLU A 554 19.90 23.35 22.32
CA GLU A 554 19.11 23.51 21.10
C GLU A 554 17.96 22.51 21.14
N LYS A 555 16.72 22.99 21.05
CA LYS A 555 15.51 22.18 21.00
C LYS A 555 14.94 22.21 19.59
N ILE A 556 14.77 21.03 19.01
CA ILE A 556 14.06 20.80 17.76
C ILE A 556 12.74 20.11 18.12
N GLU A 557 11.62 20.71 17.73
CA GLU A 557 10.29 20.20 18.10
C GLU A 557 9.38 20.11 16.88
N THR A 558 8.71 18.99 16.74
CA THR A 558 7.73 18.75 15.69
C THR A 558 6.50 19.59 15.98
N ARG A 559 6.08 20.40 15.00
CA ARG A 559 4.88 21.22 15.18
C ARG A 559 3.65 20.35 15.31
N VAL A 560 2.79 20.65 16.28
CA VAL A 560 1.48 20.01 16.44
C VAL A 560 0.40 20.90 15.85
N ASN A 561 -0.35 20.38 14.87
CA ASN A 561 -1.51 21.05 14.26
C ASN A 561 -2.77 20.22 14.52
N ALA A 562 -3.75 20.80 15.21
CA ALA A 562 -5.02 20.15 15.56
C ALA A 562 -4.84 18.77 16.24
N GLY A 563 -3.82 18.64 17.10
CA GLY A 563 -3.51 17.40 17.82
C GLY A 563 -2.75 16.34 17.01
N LYS A 564 -2.26 16.67 15.81
CA LYS A 564 -1.40 15.80 15.00
C LYS A 564 -0.01 16.43 14.85
N ALA A 565 1.03 15.65 15.14
CA ALA A 565 2.42 16.02 14.85
C ALA A 565 2.64 16.12 13.33
N ASP A 566 3.27 17.20 12.88
CA ASP A 566 3.62 17.50 11.48
C ASP A 566 5.15 17.67 11.38
N ALA A 567 5.85 16.54 11.17
CA ALA A 567 7.31 16.49 11.09
C ALA A 567 7.88 17.22 9.86
N SER A 568 7.04 17.61 8.89
CA SER A 568 7.48 18.48 7.79
C SER A 568 7.74 19.93 8.22
N LYS A 569 7.33 20.31 9.44
CA LYS A 569 7.42 21.69 9.96
C LYS A 569 8.01 21.71 11.38
N PRO A 570 9.33 21.52 11.52
CA PRO A 570 9.99 21.65 12.81
C PRO A 570 9.98 23.10 13.32
N LEU A 571 10.05 23.25 14.64
CA LEU A 571 10.29 24.49 15.37
C LEU A 571 11.65 24.37 16.07
N PHE A 572 12.41 25.47 16.08
CA PHE A 572 13.73 25.55 16.70
C PHE A 572 13.73 26.60 17.81
N SER A 573 14.38 26.30 18.92
CA SER A 573 14.56 27.23 20.02
C SER A 573 15.78 26.85 20.85
N ASN A 574 16.38 27.82 21.53
CA ASN A 574 17.54 27.58 22.38
C ASN A 574 17.34 28.10 23.80
N THR A 575 17.91 27.38 24.78
CA THR A 575 17.80 27.70 26.21
C THR A 575 19.10 27.36 26.96
N ASN A 576 19.14 27.61 28.27
CA ASN A 576 20.24 27.20 29.17
C ASN A 576 21.63 27.72 28.76
N ASP A 577 21.68 28.89 28.13
CA ASP A 577 22.92 29.62 27.89
C ASP A 577 23.49 30.18 29.20
N THR A 578 24.54 29.52 29.68
CA THR A 578 25.17 29.83 30.97
C THR A 578 25.73 31.26 31.03
N TRP A 579 26.25 31.77 29.90
CA TRP A 579 27.00 33.02 29.85
C TRP A 579 26.25 34.18 29.18
N GLY A 580 25.06 33.94 28.62
CA GLY A 580 24.35 34.95 27.83
C GLY A 580 25.14 35.33 26.56
N LEU A 581 25.85 34.36 25.99
CA LEU A 581 26.68 34.49 24.80
C LEU A 581 26.06 33.86 23.55
N VAL A 582 24.81 33.40 23.64
CA VAL A 582 24.07 32.78 22.55
C VAL A 582 22.85 33.64 22.26
N ALA A 583 22.68 34.04 21.00
CA ALA A 583 21.49 34.79 20.62
C ALA A 583 20.24 33.90 20.74
N ALA A 584 19.14 34.46 21.23
CA ALA A 584 17.86 33.76 21.22
C ALA A 584 17.40 33.56 19.78
N VAL A 585 17.17 32.31 19.40
CA VAL A 585 16.60 31.92 18.12
C VAL A 585 15.09 31.90 18.32
N SER A 586 14.39 32.84 17.69
CA SER A 586 12.94 32.81 17.54
C SER A 586 12.61 32.98 16.07
N MET A 587 12.30 31.88 15.39
CA MET A 587 11.88 31.88 13.98
C MET A 587 10.68 30.95 13.76
N PRO A 588 9.80 31.25 12.79
CA PRO A 588 8.75 32.25 12.88
C PRO A 588 7.36 31.63 13.15
N VAL A 589 6.45 32.54 13.48
CA VAL A 589 4.99 32.39 13.52
C VAL A 589 4.46 31.59 12.31
N PRO A 590 3.45 30.72 12.49
CA PRO A 590 2.81 29.96 11.42
C PRO A 590 2.51 30.77 10.14
N GLY A 591 3.09 30.38 8.99
CA GLY A 591 2.63 30.84 7.67
C GLY A 591 3.66 31.27 6.63
N VAL A 592 4.97 31.22 6.91
CA VAL A 592 6.00 31.60 5.92
C VAL A 592 6.89 30.41 5.59
N VAL A 593 6.83 29.93 4.35
CA VAL A 593 7.77 28.95 3.78
C VAL A 593 8.82 29.76 3.03
N ALA A 594 10.04 29.85 3.55
CA ALA A 594 11.16 30.45 2.82
C ALA A 594 11.94 29.35 2.09
N ALA A 595 12.19 29.56 0.80
CA ALA A 595 13.04 28.73 -0.04
C ALA A 595 14.50 28.71 0.47
N PRO A 596 15.31 27.68 0.13
CA PRO A 596 16.66 27.52 0.67
C PRO A 596 17.63 28.53 0.03
N THR A 597 17.74 29.72 0.62
CA THR A 597 18.92 30.56 0.49
C THR A 597 19.90 30.26 1.62
N ALA A 598 21.20 30.49 1.42
CA ALA A 598 22.25 30.16 2.38
C ALA A 598 21.98 30.72 3.80
N ALA A 599 21.68 29.81 4.71
CA ALA A 599 21.56 29.93 6.17
C ALA A 599 20.54 30.95 6.76
N PRO A 600 19.22 30.70 6.66
CA PRO A 600 18.22 31.45 7.44
C PRO A 600 18.17 31.04 8.94
N ASN A 601 18.89 29.99 9.36
CA ASN A 601 18.67 29.27 10.63
C ASN A 601 19.94 29.13 11.51
N ALA A 602 20.90 30.06 11.43
CA ALA A 602 22.12 29.97 12.23
C ALA A 602 21.99 30.67 13.59
N VAL A 603 22.32 29.93 14.66
CA VAL A 603 22.39 30.45 16.03
C VAL A 603 23.69 31.22 16.21
N ASP A 604 23.62 32.52 16.51
CA ASP A 604 24.81 33.30 16.81
C ASP A 604 25.40 32.90 18.16
N VAL A 605 26.65 32.43 18.15
CA VAL A 605 27.40 32.02 19.34
C VAL A 605 28.64 32.89 19.48
N LEU A 606 28.68 33.69 20.54
CA LEU A 606 29.65 34.75 20.76
C LEU A 606 30.80 34.29 21.66
N ASN A 607 32.03 34.69 21.35
CA ASN A 607 33.15 34.59 22.30
C ASN A 607 33.63 35.97 22.74
N VAL A 608 34.19 36.00 23.95
CA VAL A 608 34.73 37.18 24.61
C VAL A 608 36.22 37.01 24.90
N ASN A 609 36.97 38.11 24.91
CA ASN A 609 38.39 38.11 25.26
C ASN A 609 38.61 38.53 26.72
N SER A 610 37.61 39.18 27.32
CA SER A 610 37.67 39.70 28.68
C SER A 610 36.33 39.57 29.39
N ILE A 611 36.38 39.54 30.72
CA ILE A 611 35.21 39.50 31.61
C ILE A 611 34.28 40.71 31.43
N SER A 612 34.82 41.87 31.03
CA SER A 612 34.06 43.11 30.79
C SER A 612 33.08 43.02 29.62
N GLN A 613 33.25 42.02 28.75
CA GLN A 613 32.36 41.80 27.62
C GLN A 613 31.20 40.85 27.97
N LEU A 614 31.19 40.20 29.15
CA LEU A 614 30.04 39.39 29.56
C LEU A 614 28.80 40.27 29.79
N PRO A 615 27.59 39.80 29.47
CA PRO A 615 26.38 40.53 29.84
C PRO A 615 26.36 40.76 31.36
N LEU A 616 26.20 42.02 31.78
CA LEU A 616 26.10 42.36 33.20
C LEU A 616 24.76 41.90 33.83
N THR A 617 23.76 41.59 33.01
CA THR A 617 22.41 41.22 33.42
C THR A 617 22.09 39.78 33.02
N GLY A 618 21.34 39.06 33.87
CA GLY A 618 20.97 37.65 33.66
C GLY A 618 21.85 36.65 34.41
N GLY A 619 21.87 35.38 33.96
CA GLY A 619 22.56 34.27 34.62
C GLY A 619 24.05 34.51 34.87
N ALA A 620 24.77 35.04 33.87
CA ALA A 620 26.20 35.37 33.98
C ALA A 620 26.49 36.40 35.07
N GLY A 621 25.65 37.45 35.19
CA GLY A 621 25.79 38.48 36.23
C GLY A 621 25.57 37.93 37.64
N ILE A 622 24.59 37.04 37.82
CA ILE A 622 24.34 36.36 39.10
C ILE A 622 25.51 35.44 39.47
N PHE A 623 26.00 34.64 38.53
CA PHE A 623 27.16 33.77 38.77
C PHE A 623 28.41 34.58 39.14
N LEU A 624 28.68 35.69 38.44
CA LEU A 624 29.82 36.54 38.76
C LEU A 624 29.69 37.19 40.14
N ALA A 625 28.50 37.65 40.51
CA ALA A 625 28.22 38.22 41.82
C ALA A 625 28.40 37.19 42.96
N LEU A 626 27.93 35.94 42.76
CA LEU A 626 28.12 34.84 43.71
C LEU A 626 29.61 34.49 43.87
N LEU A 627 30.35 34.43 42.78
CA LEU A 627 31.77 34.10 42.79
C LEU A 627 32.58 35.21 43.51
N LEU A 628 32.25 36.48 43.26
CA LEU A 628 32.83 37.61 43.99
C LEU A 628 32.44 37.60 45.47
N ALA A 629 31.19 37.30 45.81
CA ALA A 629 30.74 37.22 47.20
C ALA A 629 31.47 36.11 47.98
N LEU A 630 31.69 34.94 47.36
CA LEU A 630 32.51 33.86 47.93
C LEU A 630 33.96 34.29 48.13
N LEU A 631 34.53 35.00 47.16
CA LEU A 631 35.90 35.51 47.24
C LEU A 631 36.06 36.55 48.35
N PHE A 632 35.09 37.46 48.51
CA PHE A 632 35.05 38.41 49.62
C PHE A 632 34.82 37.74 50.97
N LEU A 633 34.01 36.68 51.03
CA LEU A 633 33.83 35.90 52.25
C LEU A 633 35.14 35.21 52.65
N ALA A 634 35.85 34.59 51.71
CA ALA A 634 37.14 33.95 51.95
C ALA A 634 38.22 34.97 52.35
N ALA A 635 38.29 36.12 51.68
CA ALA A 635 39.20 37.20 52.02
C ALA A 635 38.87 37.80 53.41
N GLY A 636 37.59 37.95 53.74
CA GLY A 636 37.13 38.40 55.05
C GLY A 636 37.50 37.43 56.17
N ILE A 637 37.38 36.12 55.93
CA ILE A 637 37.85 35.09 56.86
C ILE A 637 39.37 35.17 57.03
N CYS A 638 40.14 35.29 55.96
CA CYS A 638 41.60 35.44 56.03
C CYS A 638 42.02 36.70 56.81
N LEU A 639 41.38 37.85 56.56
CA LEU A 639 41.62 39.09 57.29
C LEU A 639 41.24 38.98 58.78
N ALA A 640 40.16 38.29 59.10
CA ALA A 640 39.76 38.04 60.49
C ALA A 640 40.77 37.14 61.23
N VAL A 641 41.32 36.12 60.55
CA VAL A 641 42.38 35.26 61.10
C VAL A 641 43.67 36.05 61.28
N VAL A 642 44.12 36.83 60.28
CA VAL A 642 45.32 37.67 60.40
C VAL A 642 45.17 38.72 61.51
N LYS A 643 44.00 39.33 61.68
CA LYS A 643 43.74 40.25 62.79
C LYS A 643 43.85 39.57 64.16
N ARG A 644 43.36 38.32 64.27
CA ARG A 644 43.38 37.54 65.51
C ARG A 644 44.78 37.06 65.89
N HIS A 645 45.64 36.80 64.91
CA HIS A 645 47.06 36.50 65.12
C HIS A 645 47.94 37.75 65.27
N GLY A 646 47.54 38.89 64.69
CA GLY A 646 48.21 40.18 64.86
C GLY A 646 48.01 40.80 66.24
N SER A 647 46.87 40.50 66.90
CA SER A 647 46.62 40.88 68.31
C SER A 647 47.42 40.06 69.34
N GLU A 648 48.17 39.02 68.93
CA GLU A 648 49.09 38.30 69.81
C GLU A 648 50.55 38.80 69.72
N ILE A 649 50.86 39.76 68.83
CA ILE A 649 52.24 40.25 68.58
C ILE A 649 52.43 41.74 68.98
N GLN A 650 51.39 42.47 69.35
CA GLN A 650 51.52 43.75 70.07
C GLN A 650 50.68 43.72 71.35
N GLY A 651 51.36 44.03 72.46
CA GLY A 651 50.90 43.95 73.85
C GLY A 651 49.68 44.78 74.21
#